data_AF-A0A517QAT7-F1
#
_entry.id   AF-A0A517QAT7-F1
#
_cell.length_a   1.000
_cell.length_b   1.000
_cell.length_c   1.000
_cell.angle_alpha   90.00
_cell.angle_beta   90.00
_cell.angle_gamma   90.00
#
_symmetry.space_group_name_H-M   'P 1'
#
loop_
_entity.id
_entity.type
_entity.pdbx_description
1 polymer ?
#
loop_
_entity_poly.entity_id
_entity_poly.type
_entity_poly.pdbx_seq_one_letter_code
_entity_poly.pdbx_strand_id
1 'polypeptide(L)'
;MTNPATPTDLSETDQIFHSARLRWCIYLLLLTVTAGQGLAAIMNSVPLQSANDRSRWCTVWSLVEEGTYQIDTIDDRSGWSSIDKVRHEDHFYSSKPPLFPTLVAGLYWLIKTTTGLNLNQNLYDVAHLILIIVNLIPMLIALTLICRMVEKYAQTDFTRFFIVVSACFGTLLTPFLLTLNNHSIAASCAVFTLYPLMRIILDGDQKKRYFLLAGFFAMFTCCNELPAALFGLITFGLLFKANPRLTILIFAPAALIPLLGFFVTNYAATGGWKPFYMYYGTEKYLYEHKGIPSYWNNPQGLDRNLDSPLVYFFHCTLGHHGIFSLSPIYLLTLFSWLRIRQAAHNTLRPILWISLVLTVIVFGFYMSRTGNYNYGGNSSALRWMLWLTPFWLISMIPLLDQLSQKRWLQIFGVFCLLFSVFSAHHPSHNPWQAPWIYSWFKESGWIQYDQRPPAFERLHTSWLGSIPEPTAEIPEPFVEFTGPANDGRLIRLRIKVVKSASQQDRDQNLRTIQVTRFLGSDEIQSSRYTVDVAAFNAGKWPEEFLKWSDETVSQAEKYAAYRFFYGMPRRRAYNPGKFRHLFTPLRVDAYRCQLAASQVAVTIAADTEAEKKLRYRTDLWLTDQIPFGVAQYESSVYDSVRGQLLSRQTLTVTSASGQTAESTE
;
A
#
# COMPACT_ATOMS: atom_id res chain seq x y z
N MET A 1 28.41 73.24 16.56
CA MET A 1 27.38 73.02 15.54
C MET A 1 27.88 71.92 14.60
N THR A 2 27.57 70.68 14.92
CA THR A 2 27.94 69.49 14.15
C THR A 2 26.72 69.04 13.36
N ASN A 3 26.79 69.13 12.04
CA ASN A 3 25.80 68.56 11.13
C ASN A 3 25.79 67.03 11.29
N PRO A 4 24.62 66.39 11.47
CA PRO A 4 24.53 64.94 11.46
C PRO A 4 24.66 64.44 10.02
N ALA A 5 25.47 63.40 9.84
CA ALA A 5 25.63 62.70 8.58
C ALA A 5 24.28 62.15 8.09
N THR A 6 23.95 62.43 6.84
CA THR A 6 22.84 61.84 6.09
C THR A 6 23.04 60.33 5.94
N PRO A 7 21.95 59.53 5.91
CA PRO A 7 22.05 58.12 5.57
C PRO A 7 22.49 58.00 4.12
N THR A 8 23.52 57.20 3.87
CA THR A 8 23.99 56.83 2.54
C THR A 8 22.88 56.11 1.78
N ASP A 9 22.28 56.80 0.81
CA ASP A 9 21.40 56.21 -0.19
C ASP A 9 22.23 55.23 -1.03
N LEU A 10 22.04 53.93 -0.79
CA LEU A 10 22.63 52.87 -1.61
C LEU A 10 22.18 53.07 -3.06
N SER A 11 23.09 52.88 -4.02
CA SER A 11 22.74 52.97 -5.44
C SER A 11 21.62 51.98 -5.79
N GLU A 12 20.78 52.28 -6.78
CA GLU A 12 19.67 51.40 -7.20
C GLU A 12 20.16 49.98 -7.52
N THR A 13 21.37 49.87 -8.09
CA THR A 13 22.08 48.61 -8.34
C THR A 13 22.40 47.86 -7.04
N ASP A 14 22.89 48.55 -6.02
CA ASP A 14 23.17 47.96 -4.70
C ASP A 14 21.88 47.51 -4.01
N GLN A 15 20.80 48.28 -4.11
CA GLN A 15 19.49 47.91 -3.54
C GLN A 15 18.92 46.64 -4.19
N ILE A 16 18.96 46.54 -5.53
CA ILE A 16 18.54 45.35 -6.28
C ILE A 16 19.39 44.13 -5.89
N PHE A 17 20.71 44.33 -5.77
CA PHE A 17 21.65 43.27 -5.42
C PHE A 17 21.48 42.79 -3.97
N HIS A 18 21.28 43.71 -3.01
CA HIS A 18 20.95 43.39 -1.63
C HIS A 18 19.62 42.63 -1.52
N SER A 19 18.61 43.05 -2.28
CA SER A 19 17.30 42.38 -2.35
C SER A 19 17.43 40.93 -2.87
N ALA A 20 18.20 40.72 -3.95
CA ALA A 20 18.44 39.38 -4.49
C ALA A 20 19.22 38.49 -3.51
N ARG A 21 20.25 39.01 -2.85
CA ARG A 21 21.00 38.27 -1.82
C ARG A 21 20.09 37.84 -0.67
N LEU A 22 19.24 38.74 -0.16
CA LEU A 22 18.29 38.41 0.90
C LEU A 22 17.32 37.29 0.47
N ARG A 23 16.78 37.35 -0.75
CA ARG A 23 15.93 36.28 -1.30
C ARG A 23 16.66 34.93 -1.32
N TRP A 24 17.90 34.89 -1.80
CA TRP A 24 18.69 33.66 -1.82
C TRP A 24 19.03 33.15 -0.42
N CYS A 25 19.28 34.02 0.56
CA CYS A 25 19.42 33.61 1.96
C CYS A 25 18.13 32.93 2.48
N ILE A 26 16.96 33.49 2.15
CA ILE A 26 15.67 32.89 2.50
C ILE A 26 15.50 31.55 1.79
N TYR A 27 15.80 31.46 0.49
CA TYR A 27 15.73 30.19 -0.24
C TYR A 27 16.63 29.13 0.37
N LEU A 28 17.87 29.48 0.73
CA LEU A 28 18.78 28.56 1.40
C LEU A 28 18.23 28.09 2.75
N LEU A 29 17.63 28.99 3.53
CA LEU A 29 16.97 28.60 4.78
C LEU A 29 15.83 27.61 4.54
N LEU A 30 14.94 27.90 3.58
CA LEU A 30 13.82 27.02 3.23
C LEU A 30 14.32 25.64 2.75
N LEU A 31 15.32 25.61 1.87
CA LEU A 31 15.94 24.37 1.38
C LEU A 31 16.61 23.58 2.52
N THR A 32 17.26 24.27 3.46
CA THR A 32 17.90 23.62 4.63
C THR A 32 16.85 23.00 5.54
N VAL A 33 15.74 23.69 5.80
CA VAL A 33 14.63 23.14 6.58
C VAL A 33 14.01 21.94 5.87
N THR A 34 13.75 22.02 4.55
CA THR A 34 13.24 20.89 3.76
C THR A 34 14.20 19.71 3.77
N ALA A 35 15.51 19.95 3.67
CA ALA A 35 16.53 18.90 3.75
C ALA A 35 16.54 18.22 5.12
N GLY A 36 16.52 19.01 6.21
CA GLY A 36 16.48 18.49 7.57
C GLY A 36 15.21 17.69 7.86
N GLN A 37 14.04 18.18 7.44
CA GLN A 37 12.77 17.47 7.58
C GLN A 37 12.73 16.19 6.74
N GLY A 38 13.19 16.24 5.49
CA GLY A 38 13.24 15.07 4.61
C GLY A 38 14.19 13.99 5.14
N LEU A 39 15.36 14.39 5.61
CA LEU A 39 16.32 13.48 6.24
C LEU A 39 15.72 12.86 7.51
N ALA A 40 15.15 13.66 8.41
CA ALA A 40 14.52 13.16 9.62
C ALA A 40 13.37 12.20 9.31
N ALA A 41 12.53 12.51 8.31
CA ALA A 41 11.42 11.65 7.89
C ALA A 41 11.92 10.31 7.35
N ILE A 42 12.97 10.31 6.51
CA ILE A 42 13.58 9.07 6.00
C ILE A 42 14.15 8.25 7.16
N MET A 43 14.95 8.83 8.04
CA MET A 43 15.59 8.11 9.14
C MET A 43 14.61 7.54 10.16
N ASN A 44 13.41 8.13 10.30
CA ASN A 44 12.35 7.63 11.17
C ASN A 44 11.32 6.75 10.44
N SER A 45 11.49 6.51 9.14
CA SER A 45 10.56 5.69 8.36
C SER A 45 10.85 4.20 8.55
N VAL A 46 9.79 3.40 8.60
CA VAL A 46 9.90 1.93 8.47
C VAL A 46 10.07 1.61 6.99
N PRO A 47 11.06 0.84 6.53
CA PRO A 47 11.12 0.40 5.13
C PRO A 47 9.95 -0.52 4.75
N LEU A 48 9.72 -0.76 3.45
CA LEU A 48 8.78 -1.79 2.97
C LEU A 48 7.30 -1.51 3.33
N GLN A 49 6.91 -0.23 3.38
CA GLN A 49 5.62 0.20 3.97
C GLN A 49 4.38 -0.22 3.20
N SER A 50 4.53 -0.55 1.91
CA SER A 50 3.41 -0.99 1.07
C SER A 50 3.83 -2.09 0.11
N ALA A 51 2.83 -2.80 -0.43
CA ALA A 51 3.06 -3.74 -1.53
C ALA A 51 3.78 -3.07 -2.72
N ASN A 52 3.45 -1.81 -3.00
CA ASN A 52 4.06 -1.05 -4.09
C ASN A 52 5.55 -0.80 -3.89
N ASP A 53 5.92 -0.41 -2.68
CA ASP A 53 7.29 -0.20 -2.22
C ASP A 53 8.05 -1.54 -2.21
N ARG A 54 7.50 -2.54 -1.52
CA ARG A 54 8.06 -3.91 -1.41
C ARG A 54 8.36 -4.54 -2.76
N SER A 55 7.45 -4.42 -3.72
CA SER A 55 7.61 -4.98 -5.05
C SER A 55 8.90 -4.48 -5.74
N ARG A 56 9.30 -3.21 -5.54
CA ARG A 56 10.55 -2.68 -6.09
C ARG A 56 11.76 -3.16 -5.30
N TRP A 57 11.66 -3.20 -3.98
CA TRP A 57 12.73 -3.70 -3.12
C TRP A 57 13.03 -5.18 -3.34
N CYS A 58 12.02 -6.01 -3.62
CA CYS A 58 12.22 -7.40 -4.01
C CYS A 58 13.09 -7.49 -5.28
N THR A 59 12.81 -6.70 -6.32
CA THR A 59 13.67 -6.65 -7.51
C THR A 59 15.08 -6.16 -7.20
N VAL A 60 15.23 -5.14 -6.36
CA VAL A 60 16.56 -4.63 -5.94
C VAL A 60 17.36 -5.72 -5.24
N TRP A 61 16.72 -6.45 -4.33
CA TRP A 61 17.34 -7.55 -3.59
C TRP A 61 17.71 -8.70 -4.52
N SER A 62 16.77 -9.20 -5.34
CA SER A 62 16.99 -10.36 -6.22
C SER A 62 18.11 -10.12 -7.23
N LEU A 63 18.21 -8.91 -7.79
CA LEU A 63 19.28 -8.59 -8.73
C LEU A 63 20.68 -8.65 -8.08
N VAL A 64 20.81 -8.28 -6.82
CA VAL A 64 22.12 -8.23 -6.12
C VAL A 64 22.44 -9.53 -5.40
N GLU A 65 21.45 -10.19 -4.81
CA GLU A 65 21.65 -11.42 -4.03
C GLU A 65 21.58 -12.68 -4.88
N GLU A 66 20.79 -12.68 -5.96
CA GLU A 66 20.53 -13.86 -6.79
C GLU A 66 20.84 -13.66 -8.27
N GLY A 67 21.14 -12.43 -8.70
CA GLY A 67 21.46 -12.14 -10.11
C GLY A 67 20.28 -12.30 -11.07
N THR A 68 19.04 -12.22 -10.57
CA THR A 68 17.82 -12.47 -11.35
C THR A 68 16.73 -11.42 -11.10
N TYR A 69 15.80 -11.28 -12.04
CA TYR A 69 14.58 -10.49 -11.87
C TYR A 69 13.45 -11.25 -11.16
N GLN A 70 13.60 -12.57 -11.00
CA GLN A 70 12.69 -13.42 -10.25
C GLN A 70 12.73 -13.04 -8.77
N ILE A 71 11.56 -12.93 -8.14
CA ILE A 71 11.43 -12.49 -6.74
C ILE A 71 10.91 -13.58 -5.79
N ASP A 72 10.86 -14.83 -6.24
CA ASP A 72 10.25 -15.95 -5.50
C ASP A 72 10.80 -16.06 -4.07
N THR A 73 12.13 -16.15 -3.92
CA THR A 73 12.80 -16.33 -2.62
C THR A 73 12.49 -15.20 -1.64
N ILE A 74 12.58 -13.95 -2.11
CA ILE A 74 12.41 -12.79 -1.23
C ILE A 74 10.93 -12.49 -0.95
N ASP A 75 10.02 -12.80 -1.87
CA ASP A 75 8.58 -12.62 -1.66
C ASP A 75 8.03 -13.59 -0.61
N ASP A 76 8.57 -14.82 -0.54
CA ASP A 76 8.22 -15.81 0.49
C ASP A 76 8.71 -15.41 1.90
N ARG A 77 9.63 -14.45 2.01
CA ARG A 77 10.11 -13.95 3.30
C ARG A 77 9.06 -13.08 3.99
N SER A 78 8.81 -13.36 5.26
CA SER A 78 7.91 -12.55 6.09
C SER A 78 8.31 -11.07 6.08
N GLY A 79 7.33 -10.19 5.82
CA GLY A 79 7.52 -8.74 5.71
C GLY A 79 7.90 -8.24 4.31
N TRP A 80 8.27 -9.11 3.36
CA TRP A 80 8.66 -8.74 2.01
C TRP A 80 7.57 -9.00 0.96
N SER A 81 6.68 -9.95 1.21
CA SER A 81 5.62 -10.31 0.25
C SER A 81 4.79 -9.13 -0.26
N SER A 82 4.52 -9.13 -1.56
CA SER A 82 3.78 -8.08 -2.25
C SER A 82 2.61 -8.61 -3.08
N ILE A 83 1.49 -7.87 -3.08
CA ILE A 83 0.40 -8.07 -4.04
C ILE A 83 0.72 -7.44 -5.42
N ASP A 84 1.70 -6.55 -5.49
CA ASP A 84 2.10 -5.84 -6.71
C ASP A 84 3.10 -6.69 -7.52
N LYS A 85 2.76 -7.96 -7.77
CA LYS A 85 3.58 -8.93 -8.49
C LYS A 85 2.77 -9.65 -9.56
N VAL A 86 3.47 -10.24 -10.52
CA VAL A 86 2.91 -11.06 -11.60
C VAL A 86 3.55 -12.43 -11.60
N ARG A 87 2.86 -13.41 -12.20
CA ARG A 87 3.41 -14.74 -12.46
C ARG A 87 3.72 -14.90 -13.94
N HIS A 88 4.93 -15.33 -14.26
CA HIS A 88 5.38 -15.54 -15.63
C HIS A 88 6.37 -16.71 -15.66
N GLU A 89 6.14 -17.70 -16.52
CA GLU A 89 7.01 -18.88 -16.65
C GLU A 89 7.29 -19.52 -15.29
N ASP A 90 6.22 -19.74 -14.53
CA ASP A 90 6.22 -20.31 -13.17
C ASP A 90 6.92 -19.53 -12.05
N HIS A 91 7.48 -18.35 -12.35
CA HIS A 91 8.15 -17.48 -11.39
C HIS A 91 7.38 -16.18 -11.09
N PHE A 92 7.62 -15.62 -9.91
CA PHE A 92 7.14 -14.29 -9.53
C PHE A 92 8.08 -13.18 -9.99
N TYR A 93 7.49 -12.09 -10.48
CA TYR A 93 8.20 -10.86 -10.83
C TYR A 93 7.49 -9.63 -10.28
N SER A 94 8.25 -8.55 -10.07
CA SER A 94 7.64 -7.25 -9.79
C SER A 94 6.76 -6.81 -10.95
N SER A 95 5.57 -6.27 -10.63
CA SER A 95 4.72 -5.61 -11.62
C SER A 95 5.25 -4.24 -12.07
N LYS A 96 6.31 -3.72 -11.46
CA LYS A 96 6.81 -2.36 -11.70
C LYS A 96 7.82 -2.34 -12.86
N PRO A 97 7.91 -1.23 -13.61
CA PRO A 97 8.95 -1.08 -14.61
C PRO A 97 10.36 -1.32 -14.01
N PRO A 98 11.19 -2.19 -14.61
CA PRO A 98 12.41 -2.68 -13.98
C PRO A 98 13.59 -1.71 -14.01
N LEU A 99 13.59 -0.69 -14.89
CA LEU A 99 14.72 0.22 -15.04
C LEU A 99 15.15 0.87 -13.71
N PHE A 100 14.21 1.51 -13.02
CA PHE A 100 14.56 2.23 -11.78
C PHE A 100 15.02 1.29 -10.66
N PRO A 101 14.32 0.18 -10.34
CA PRO A 101 14.85 -0.85 -9.44
C PRO A 101 16.22 -1.39 -9.85
N THR A 102 16.51 -1.52 -11.14
CA THR A 102 17.84 -1.98 -11.62
C THR A 102 18.94 -0.97 -11.31
N LEU A 103 18.68 0.32 -11.49
CA LEU A 103 19.63 1.38 -11.10
C LEU A 103 19.86 1.40 -9.58
N VAL A 104 18.80 1.19 -8.81
CA VAL A 104 18.86 1.10 -7.34
C VAL A 104 19.61 -0.16 -6.90
N ALA A 105 19.47 -1.29 -7.61
CA ALA A 105 20.25 -2.50 -7.38
C ALA A 105 21.75 -2.24 -7.56
N GLY A 106 22.15 -1.47 -8.58
CA GLY A 106 23.54 -1.05 -8.73
C GLY A 106 24.07 -0.23 -7.54
N LEU A 107 23.24 0.66 -6.98
CA LEU A 107 23.59 1.42 -5.78
C LEU A 107 23.67 0.50 -4.54
N TYR A 108 22.73 -0.43 -4.39
CA TYR A 108 22.75 -1.40 -3.31
C TYR A 108 24.01 -2.29 -3.37
N TRP A 109 24.35 -2.79 -4.56
CA TRP A 109 25.58 -3.55 -4.80
C TRP A 109 26.83 -2.77 -4.41
N LEU A 110 26.90 -1.47 -4.75
CA LEU A 110 28.02 -0.61 -4.36
C LEU A 110 28.11 -0.46 -2.83
N ILE A 111 27.01 -0.19 -2.15
CA ILE A 111 26.96 -0.08 -0.68
C ILE A 111 27.44 -1.40 -0.04
N LYS A 112 26.89 -2.52 -0.49
CA LYS A 112 27.24 -3.86 0.03
C LYS A 112 28.71 -4.18 -0.18
N THR A 113 29.24 -3.93 -1.36
CA THR A 113 30.63 -4.28 -1.72
C THR A 113 31.65 -3.38 -1.02
N THR A 114 31.31 -2.10 -0.78
CA THR A 114 32.25 -1.13 -0.19
C THR A 114 32.19 -1.05 1.33
N THR A 115 31.03 -1.33 1.94
CA THR A 115 30.82 -1.18 3.40
C THR A 115 30.49 -2.48 4.12
N GLY A 116 30.08 -3.53 3.40
CA GLY A 116 29.56 -4.78 3.98
C GLY A 116 28.08 -4.72 4.39
N LEU A 117 27.45 -3.53 4.42
CA LEU A 117 26.05 -3.36 4.79
C LEU A 117 25.12 -3.99 3.76
N ASN A 118 24.14 -4.79 4.21
CA ASN A 118 23.25 -5.53 3.31
C ASN A 118 21.77 -5.45 3.72
N LEU A 119 20.85 -5.67 2.79
CA LEU A 119 19.41 -5.63 3.05
C LEU A 119 18.91 -6.78 3.93
N ASN A 120 19.70 -7.84 4.11
CA ASN A 120 19.32 -8.99 4.95
C ASN A 120 19.46 -8.71 6.45
N GLN A 121 20.52 -8.00 6.83
CA GLN A 121 20.90 -7.71 8.21
C GLN A 121 20.72 -6.23 8.58
N ASN A 122 20.90 -5.31 7.63
CA ASN A 122 20.91 -3.86 7.82
C ASN A 122 19.80 -3.18 7.01
N LEU A 123 18.59 -3.76 7.00
CA LEU A 123 17.47 -3.31 6.16
C LEU A 123 17.20 -1.80 6.29
N TYR A 124 17.12 -1.29 7.52
CA TYR A 124 16.84 0.13 7.77
C TYR A 124 17.95 1.03 7.24
N ASP A 125 19.19 0.79 7.65
CA ASP A 125 20.34 1.64 7.29
C ASP A 125 20.54 1.70 5.77
N VAL A 126 20.49 0.53 5.10
CA VAL A 126 20.69 0.43 3.65
C VAL A 126 19.53 1.08 2.90
N ALA A 127 18.28 0.82 3.30
CA ALA A 127 17.12 1.44 2.66
C ALA A 127 17.15 2.96 2.81
N HIS A 128 17.42 3.48 4.01
CA HIS A 128 17.50 4.92 4.27
C HIS A 128 18.61 5.59 3.47
N LEU A 129 19.81 5.01 3.43
CA LEU A 129 20.92 5.52 2.64
C LEU A 129 20.56 5.61 1.15
N ILE A 130 19.92 4.57 0.61
CA ILE A 130 19.44 4.56 -0.77
C ILE A 130 18.40 5.66 -0.99
N LEU A 131 17.38 5.78 -0.11
CA LEU A 131 16.32 6.78 -0.25
C LEU A 131 16.86 8.22 -0.19
N ILE A 132 17.88 8.48 0.63
CA ILE A 132 18.57 9.78 0.63
C ILE A 132 19.15 10.07 -0.76
N ILE A 133 19.80 9.09 -1.37
CA ILE A 133 20.48 9.25 -2.66
C ILE A 133 19.48 9.37 -3.82
N VAL A 134 18.43 8.54 -3.85
CA VAL A 134 17.53 8.45 -5.02
C VAL A 134 16.30 9.34 -4.91
N ASN A 135 15.92 9.77 -3.71
CA ASN A 135 14.78 10.66 -3.50
C ASN A 135 15.21 12.05 -3.00
N LEU A 136 15.87 12.13 -1.83
CA LEU A 136 16.10 13.41 -1.16
C LEU A 136 17.05 14.31 -1.95
N ILE A 137 18.21 13.79 -2.38
CA ILE A 137 19.19 14.59 -3.14
C ILE A 137 18.59 15.10 -4.46
N PRO A 138 17.97 14.27 -5.32
CA PRO A 138 17.31 14.76 -6.54
C PRO A 138 16.21 15.78 -6.25
N MET A 139 15.45 15.63 -5.16
CA MET A 139 14.44 16.60 -4.76
C MET A 139 15.07 17.96 -4.38
N LEU A 140 16.15 17.98 -3.62
CA LEU A 140 16.84 19.24 -3.24
C LEU A 140 17.45 19.96 -4.45
N ILE A 141 17.99 19.22 -5.42
CA ILE A 141 18.45 19.78 -6.69
C ILE A 141 17.26 20.36 -7.46
N ALA A 142 16.14 19.63 -7.52
CA ALA A 142 14.94 20.08 -8.21
C ALA A 142 14.37 21.36 -7.58
N LEU A 143 14.27 21.43 -6.25
CA LEU A 143 13.85 22.64 -5.53
C LEU A 143 14.79 23.82 -5.78
N THR A 144 16.11 23.58 -5.82
CA THR A 144 17.09 24.61 -6.17
C THR A 144 16.86 25.16 -7.59
N LEU A 145 16.55 24.29 -8.56
CA LEU A 145 16.21 24.71 -9.92
C LEU A 145 14.87 25.45 -9.98
N ILE A 146 13.88 25.06 -9.17
CA ILE A 146 12.63 25.82 -9.00
C ILE A 146 12.95 27.24 -8.49
N CYS A 147 13.78 27.40 -7.46
CA CYS A 147 14.23 28.71 -6.99
C CYS A 147 14.85 29.53 -8.14
N ARG A 148 15.71 28.92 -8.97
CA ARG A 148 16.31 29.60 -10.14
C ARG A 148 15.28 30.00 -11.20
N MET A 149 14.26 29.17 -11.47
CA MET A 149 13.19 29.50 -12.42
C MET A 149 12.32 30.63 -11.88
N VAL A 150 11.91 30.53 -10.62
CA VAL A 150 11.08 31.52 -9.94
C VAL A 150 11.78 32.87 -9.84
N GLU A 151 13.06 32.90 -9.45
CA GLU A 151 13.85 34.14 -9.39
C GLU A 151 13.91 34.83 -10.75
N LYS A 152 13.98 34.06 -11.84
CA LYS A 152 14.06 34.58 -13.20
C LYS A 152 12.70 35.04 -13.76
N TYR A 153 11.63 34.28 -13.54
CA TYR A 153 10.38 34.46 -14.27
C TYR A 153 9.25 35.10 -13.45
N ALA A 154 9.30 35.04 -12.13
CA ALA A 154 8.35 35.78 -11.29
C ALA A 154 8.75 37.25 -11.21
N GLN A 155 7.77 38.14 -11.10
CA GLN A 155 8.00 39.58 -11.04
C GLN A 155 8.02 40.10 -9.59
N THR A 156 7.19 39.52 -8.72
CA THR A 156 7.02 40.01 -7.34
C THR A 156 7.60 39.09 -6.29
N ASP A 157 8.09 39.66 -5.19
CA ASP A 157 8.63 38.88 -4.07
C ASP A 157 7.58 38.00 -3.40
N PHE A 158 6.32 38.46 -3.36
CA PHE A 158 5.20 37.64 -2.92
C PHE A 158 5.09 36.34 -3.75
N THR A 159 5.04 36.44 -5.08
CA THR A 159 4.99 35.26 -5.96
C THR A 159 6.21 34.38 -5.74
N ARG A 160 7.40 34.99 -5.65
CA ARG A 160 8.65 34.25 -5.44
C ARG A 160 8.59 33.38 -4.19
N PHE A 161 8.31 33.98 -3.04
CA PHE A 161 8.23 33.24 -1.78
C PHE A 161 7.05 32.27 -1.77
N PHE A 162 5.90 32.64 -2.31
CA PHE A 162 4.73 31.78 -2.37
C PHE A 162 5.02 30.46 -3.10
N ILE A 163 5.64 30.52 -4.29
CA ILE A 163 5.98 29.32 -5.05
C ILE A 163 7.04 28.47 -4.34
N VAL A 164 8.09 29.09 -3.82
CA VAL A 164 9.18 28.34 -3.16
C VAL A 164 8.68 27.67 -1.88
N VAL A 165 7.91 28.37 -1.05
CA VAL A 165 7.28 27.79 0.15
C VAL A 165 6.29 26.67 -0.23
N SER A 166 5.49 26.86 -1.28
CA SER A 166 4.59 25.82 -1.79
C SER A 166 5.37 24.59 -2.25
N ALA A 167 6.47 24.76 -2.99
CA ALA A 167 7.31 23.66 -3.45
C ALA A 167 7.94 22.88 -2.29
N CYS A 168 8.44 23.60 -1.28
CA CYS A 168 9.09 23.03 -0.10
C CYS A 168 8.13 22.28 0.83
N PHE A 169 6.92 22.80 1.05
CA PHE A 169 6.04 22.33 2.13
C PHE A 169 4.58 22.07 1.72
N GLY A 170 4.12 22.67 0.63
CA GLY A 170 2.72 22.64 0.21
C GLY A 170 2.37 21.55 -0.80
N THR A 171 3.28 20.63 -1.11
CA THR A 171 3.07 19.59 -2.13
C THR A 171 3.08 18.20 -1.51
N LEU A 172 2.20 17.33 -2.00
CA LEU A 172 2.15 15.91 -1.61
C LEU A 172 3.30 15.07 -2.20
N LEU A 173 4.36 15.68 -2.72
CA LEU A 173 5.56 14.98 -3.16
C LEU A 173 6.47 14.60 -1.98
N THR A 174 6.57 15.47 -0.96
CA THR A 174 7.49 15.28 0.17
C THR A 174 7.23 14.00 0.96
N PRO A 175 5.97 13.54 1.18
CA PRO A 175 5.73 12.25 1.86
C PRO A 175 6.26 11.06 1.07
N PHE A 176 6.41 11.16 -0.25
CA PHE A 176 6.93 10.06 -1.05
C PHE A 176 8.44 9.95 -0.98
N LEU A 177 9.17 10.89 -0.36
CA LEU A 177 10.62 10.78 -0.21
C LEU A 177 11.04 9.61 0.69
N LEU A 178 10.16 9.17 1.58
CA LEU A 178 10.43 8.12 2.58
C LEU A 178 10.18 6.69 2.09
N THR A 179 9.82 6.48 0.83
CA THR A 179 9.60 5.14 0.26
C THR A 179 10.17 5.03 -1.15
N LEU A 180 10.45 3.81 -1.63
CA LEU A 180 10.95 3.61 -2.99
C LEU A 180 9.78 3.66 -3.99
N ASN A 181 9.73 4.72 -4.78
CA ASN A 181 8.64 4.99 -5.71
C ASN A 181 9.15 5.69 -6.98
N ASN A 182 8.36 5.61 -8.05
CA ASN A 182 8.65 6.27 -9.32
C ASN A 182 8.19 7.75 -9.36
N HIS A 183 7.23 8.14 -8.53
CA HIS A 183 6.61 9.47 -8.58
C HIS A 183 7.58 10.60 -8.23
N SER A 184 8.35 10.42 -7.14
CA SER A 184 9.31 11.42 -6.66
C SER A 184 10.45 11.65 -7.66
N ILE A 185 11.09 10.58 -8.13
CA ILE A 185 12.16 10.67 -9.12
C ILE A 185 11.65 11.21 -10.47
N ALA A 186 10.43 10.83 -10.90
CA ALA A 186 9.81 11.37 -12.10
C ALA A 186 9.55 12.87 -12.00
N ALA A 187 9.05 13.35 -10.85
CA ALA A 187 8.84 14.77 -10.58
C ALA A 187 10.16 15.56 -10.60
N SER A 188 11.21 15.06 -9.95
CA SER A 188 12.55 15.67 -9.99
C SER A 188 13.09 15.75 -11.41
N CYS A 189 12.95 14.68 -12.20
CA CYS A 189 13.40 14.65 -13.59
C CYS A 189 12.55 15.56 -14.51
N ALA A 190 11.27 15.73 -14.19
CA ALA A 190 10.42 16.71 -14.86
C ALA A 190 10.96 18.13 -14.62
N VAL A 191 11.42 18.47 -13.40
CA VAL A 191 12.10 19.76 -13.14
C VAL A 191 13.43 19.85 -13.89
N PHE A 192 14.22 18.77 -13.89
CA PHE A 192 15.51 18.72 -14.61
C PHE A 192 15.36 18.90 -16.11
N THR A 193 14.18 18.58 -16.66
CA THR A 193 13.79 18.85 -18.04
C THR A 193 13.22 20.25 -18.22
N LEU A 194 12.34 20.68 -17.31
CA LEU A 194 11.64 21.96 -17.40
C LEU A 194 12.61 23.14 -17.34
N TYR A 195 13.64 23.06 -16.49
CA TYR A 195 14.66 24.10 -16.40
C TYR A 195 15.37 24.36 -17.76
N PRO A 196 16.08 23.41 -18.39
CA PRO A 196 16.69 23.63 -19.69
C PRO A 196 15.68 23.92 -20.80
N LEU A 197 14.49 23.30 -20.76
CA LEU A 197 13.42 23.59 -21.74
C LEU A 197 13.05 25.06 -21.70
N MET A 198 12.77 25.63 -20.53
CA MET A 198 12.46 27.05 -20.35
C MET A 198 13.61 27.94 -20.81
N ARG A 199 14.87 27.60 -20.50
CA ARG A 199 16.05 28.33 -21.00
C ARG A 199 16.07 28.41 -22.52
N ILE A 200 15.74 27.32 -23.22
CA ILE A 200 15.76 27.28 -24.68
C ILE A 200 14.56 28.03 -25.26
N ILE A 201 13.34 27.72 -24.82
CA ILE A 201 12.12 28.20 -25.49
C ILE A 201 11.70 29.61 -25.05
N LEU A 202 12.07 30.04 -23.83
CA LEU A 202 11.71 31.35 -23.30
C LEU A 202 12.84 32.36 -23.43
N ASP A 203 14.08 31.92 -23.20
CA ASP A 203 15.24 32.84 -23.24
C ASP A 203 16.04 32.77 -24.54
N GLY A 204 15.75 31.80 -25.43
CA GLY A 204 16.53 31.56 -26.65
C GLY A 204 17.95 31.02 -26.38
N ASP A 205 18.25 30.52 -25.18
CA ASP A 205 19.60 30.08 -24.79
C ASP A 205 19.88 28.68 -25.33
N GLN A 206 20.45 28.60 -26.54
CA GLN A 206 20.64 27.33 -27.28
C GLN A 206 21.94 26.57 -26.95
N LYS A 207 22.38 26.56 -25.69
CA LYS A 207 23.57 25.79 -25.29
C LYS A 207 23.34 24.29 -25.41
N LYS A 208 24.33 23.55 -25.94
CA LYS A 208 24.31 22.08 -26.10
C LYS A 208 23.88 21.35 -24.82
N ARG A 209 24.39 21.79 -23.66
CA ARG A 209 24.06 21.19 -22.35
C ARG A 209 22.56 21.16 -22.05
N TYR A 210 21.79 22.15 -22.52
CA TYR A 210 20.36 22.18 -22.25
C TYR A 210 19.61 21.16 -23.10
N PHE A 211 19.99 20.95 -24.36
CA PHE A 211 19.44 19.87 -25.18
C PHE A 211 19.80 18.49 -24.61
N LEU A 212 21.04 18.33 -24.12
CA LEU A 212 21.51 17.09 -23.50
C LEU A 212 20.69 16.75 -22.24
N LEU A 213 20.58 17.70 -21.31
CA LEU A 213 19.84 17.51 -20.06
C LEU A 213 18.34 17.31 -20.32
N ALA A 214 17.75 18.10 -21.22
CA ALA A 214 16.35 17.93 -21.59
C ALA A 214 16.08 16.56 -22.24
N GLY A 215 16.97 16.06 -23.10
CA GLY A 215 16.83 14.75 -23.74
C GLY A 215 16.85 13.61 -22.74
N PHE A 216 17.92 13.57 -21.93
CA PHE A 216 18.09 12.53 -20.92
C PHE A 216 16.95 12.53 -19.91
N PHE A 217 16.67 13.67 -19.27
CA PHE A 217 15.70 13.69 -18.18
C PHE A 217 14.25 13.61 -18.65
N ALA A 218 13.90 14.10 -19.86
CA ALA A 218 12.54 13.95 -20.37
C ALA A 218 12.22 12.47 -20.57
N MET A 219 13.13 11.72 -21.19
CA MET A 219 12.92 10.29 -21.41
C MET A 219 13.03 9.50 -20.12
N PHE A 220 13.90 9.89 -19.18
CA PHE A 220 13.93 9.24 -17.88
C PHE A 220 12.64 9.46 -17.08
N THR A 221 11.99 10.63 -17.18
CA THR A 221 10.62 10.83 -16.67
C THR A 221 9.65 9.86 -17.35
N CYS A 222 9.70 9.68 -18.67
CA CYS A 222 8.84 8.72 -19.40
C CYS A 222 9.03 7.27 -18.92
N CYS A 223 10.27 6.87 -18.64
CA CYS A 223 10.59 5.52 -18.20
C CYS A 223 10.09 5.23 -16.77
N ASN A 224 9.95 6.28 -15.95
CA ASN A 224 9.41 6.18 -14.59
C ASN A 224 7.89 6.36 -14.55
N GLU A 225 7.31 7.16 -15.45
CA GLU A 225 5.88 7.45 -15.57
C GLU A 225 5.43 7.27 -17.01
N LEU A 226 4.78 6.14 -17.33
CA LEU A 226 4.41 5.82 -18.72
C LEU A 226 3.58 6.93 -19.41
N PRO A 227 2.59 7.58 -18.76
CA PRO A 227 1.88 8.69 -19.39
C PRO A 227 2.73 9.93 -19.66
N ALA A 228 3.92 10.05 -19.05
CA ALA A 228 4.86 11.12 -19.36
C ALA A 228 5.51 10.97 -20.75
N ALA A 229 5.26 9.87 -21.48
CA ALA A 229 5.60 9.76 -22.91
C ALA A 229 5.10 10.97 -23.72
N LEU A 230 3.90 11.50 -23.40
CA LEU A 230 3.38 12.72 -24.01
C LEU A 230 4.29 13.95 -23.72
N PHE A 231 4.79 14.07 -22.49
CA PHE A 231 5.73 15.13 -22.13
C PHE A 231 7.05 15.00 -22.90
N GLY A 232 7.54 13.77 -23.09
CA GLY A 232 8.68 13.50 -23.94
C GLY A 232 8.48 13.97 -25.38
N LEU A 233 7.34 13.64 -25.99
CA LEU A 233 6.98 14.06 -27.35
C LEU A 233 6.83 15.57 -27.49
N ILE A 234 6.17 16.23 -26.54
CA ILE A 234 6.04 17.70 -26.51
C ILE A 234 7.41 18.35 -26.42
N THR A 235 8.28 17.85 -25.53
CA THR A 235 9.64 18.37 -25.37
C THR A 235 10.45 18.22 -26.65
N PHE A 236 10.42 17.04 -27.28
CA PHE A 236 11.09 16.80 -28.56
C PHE A 236 10.57 17.76 -29.64
N GLY A 237 9.26 17.88 -29.82
CA GLY A 237 8.67 18.75 -30.85
C GLY A 237 9.01 20.23 -30.65
N LEU A 238 8.98 20.72 -29.41
CA LEU A 238 9.35 22.10 -29.08
C LEU A 238 10.83 22.38 -29.32
N LEU A 239 11.72 21.46 -28.92
CA LEU A 239 13.15 21.62 -29.14
C LEU A 239 13.52 21.45 -30.60
N PHE A 240 12.86 20.54 -31.33
CA PHE A 240 13.03 20.39 -32.77
C PHE A 240 12.64 21.68 -33.49
N LYS A 241 11.52 22.30 -33.12
CA LYS A 241 11.12 23.61 -33.65
C LYS A 241 12.13 24.71 -33.31
N ALA A 242 12.73 24.69 -32.12
CA ALA A 242 13.70 25.70 -31.69
C ALA A 242 15.07 25.55 -32.38
N ASN A 243 15.58 24.33 -32.48
CA ASN A 243 16.84 24.00 -33.15
C ASN A 243 16.86 22.50 -33.55
N PRO A 244 16.56 22.17 -34.82
CA PRO A 244 16.54 20.78 -35.28
C PRO A 244 17.89 20.08 -35.14
N ARG A 245 18.99 20.80 -35.40
CA ARG A 245 20.34 20.24 -35.40
C ARG A 245 20.77 19.80 -34.00
N LEU A 246 20.60 20.64 -32.99
CA LEU A 246 20.92 20.28 -31.60
C LEU A 246 19.95 19.25 -31.05
N THR A 247 18.70 19.26 -31.51
CA THR A 247 17.72 18.24 -31.12
C THR A 247 18.11 16.85 -31.64
N ILE A 248 18.48 16.74 -32.91
CA ILE A 248 18.91 15.46 -33.49
C ILE A 248 20.27 15.03 -32.95
N LEU A 249 21.26 15.94 -32.87
CA LEU A 249 22.65 15.54 -32.56
C LEU A 249 22.96 15.44 -31.08
N ILE A 250 22.16 16.07 -30.20
CA ILE A 250 22.45 16.13 -28.76
C ILE A 250 21.26 15.61 -27.93
N PHE A 251 20.05 16.14 -28.15
CA PHE A 251 18.88 15.68 -27.40
C PHE A 251 18.57 14.22 -27.68
N ALA A 252 18.48 13.81 -28.96
CA ALA A 252 18.04 12.46 -29.31
C ALA A 252 19.03 11.37 -28.81
N PRO A 253 20.36 11.49 -28.96
CA PRO A 253 21.30 10.56 -28.35
C PRO A 253 21.20 10.51 -26.83
N ALA A 254 21.03 11.65 -26.15
CA ALA A 254 20.86 11.68 -24.70
C ALA A 254 19.54 11.03 -24.25
N ALA A 255 18.47 11.23 -25.02
CA ALA A 255 17.16 10.63 -24.82
C ALA A 255 17.17 9.09 -25.02
N LEU A 256 18.00 8.59 -25.94
CA LEU A 256 18.12 7.15 -26.18
C LEU A 256 18.70 6.39 -24.98
N ILE A 257 19.53 7.00 -24.14
CA ILE A 257 20.15 6.31 -22.99
C ILE A 257 19.11 5.70 -22.03
N PRO A 258 18.20 6.48 -21.41
CA PRO A 258 17.18 5.91 -20.53
C PRO A 258 16.17 5.04 -21.29
N LEU A 259 15.85 5.35 -22.55
CA LEU A 259 14.94 4.52 -23.36
C LEU A 259 15.51 3.13 -23.62
N LEU A 260 16.78 3.04 -24.03
CA LEU A 260 17.47 1.77 -24.21
C LEU A 260 17.53 1.02 -22.89
N GLY A 261 17.87 1.69 -21.79
CA GLY A 261 17.81 1.08 -20.46
C GLY A 261 16.44 0.52 -20.11
N PHE A 262 15.36 1.26 -20.40
CA PHE A 262 13.99 0.81 -20.18
C PHE A 262 13.67 -0.44 -20.99
N PHE A 263 13.96 -0.47 -22.28
CA PHE A 263 13.65 -1.65 -23.11
C PHE A 263 14.55 -2.84 -22.77
N VAL A 264 15.84 -2.65 -22.52
CA VAL A 264 16.77 -3.72 -22.14
C VAL A 264 16.35 -4.36 -20.82
N THR A 265 16.05 -3.57 -19.79
CA THR A 265 15.63 -4.11 -18.49
C THR A 265 14.25 -4.79 -18.57
N ASN A 266 13.32 -4.29 -19.39
CA ASN A 266 12.06 -4.99 -19.64
C ASN A 266 12.26 -6.30 -20.41
N TYR A 267 13.15 -6.33 -21.40
CA TYR A 267 13.48 -7.54 -22.13
C TYR A 267 14.09 -8.60 -21.20
N ALA A 268 15.02 -8.18 -20.35
CA ALA A 268 15.65 -9.04 -19.35
C ALA A 268 14.64 -9.60 -18.32
N ALA A 269 13.65 -8.81 -17.92
CA ALA A 269 12.65 -9.25 -16.93
C ALA A 269 11.48 -10.04 -17.52
N THR A 270 11.07 -9.75 -18.76
CA THR A 270 9.81 -10.25 -19.33
C THR A 270 9.97 -11.17 -20.54
N GLY A 271 11.19 -11.32 -21.07
CA GLY A 271 11.44 -11.94 -22.37
C GLY A 271 10.94 -11.10 -23.57
N GLY A 272 10.40 -9.90 -23.33
CA GLY A 272 9.78 -9.05 -24.34
C GLY A 272 9.88 -7.55 -24.04
N TRP A 273 9.29 -6.73 -24.89
CA TRP A 273 9.48 -5.27 -24.85
C TRP A 273 8.36 -4.56 -24.09
N LYS A 274 7.28 -5.29 -23.79
CA LYS A 274 6.10 -4.81 -23.07
C LYS A 274 6.34 -5.00 -21.56
N PRO A 275 6.31 -3.94 -20.73
CA PRO A 275 6.48 -4.06 -19.30
C PRO A 275 5.35 -4.87 -18.64
N PHE A 276 5.65 -5.61 -17.57
CA PHE A 276 4.64 -6.38 -16.82
C PHE A 276 3.46 -5.53 -16.38
N TYR A 277 3.69 -4.27 -16.02
CA TYR A 277 2.65 -3.32 -15.67
C TYR A 277 1.50 -3.23 -16.70
N MET A 278 1.79 -3.42 -17.99
CA MET A 278 0.81 -3.35 -19.08
C MET A 278 0.06 -4.68 -19.34
N TYR A 279 0.32 -5.71 -18.54
CA TYR A 279 -0.39 -7.00 -18.59
C TYR A 279 -1.53 -7.09 -17.58
N TYR A 280 -1.92 -5.97 -16.96
CA TYR A 280 -3.04 -5.94 -16.03
C TYR A 280 -4.31 -6.56 -16.65
N GLY A 281 -4.94 -7.47 -15.92
CA GLY A 281 -6.13 -8.21 -16.37
C GLY A 281 -5.87 -9.44 -17.23
N THR A 282 -4.62 -9.82 -17.46
CA THR A 282 -4.23 -11.08 -18.15
C THR A 282 -3.89 -12.19 -17.16
N GLU A 283 -3.59 -13.38 -17.66
CA GLU A 283 -3.14 -14.55 -16.89
C GLU A 283 -1.92 -14.27 -16.01
N LYS A 284 -1.09 -13.29 -16.38
CA LYS A 284 0.06 -12.86 -15.55
C LYS A 284 -0.36 -12.24 -14.21
N TYR A 285 -1.55 -11.63 -14.16
CA TYR A 285 -2.13 -11.05 -12.93
C TYR A 285 -3.18 -11.95 -12.30
N LEU A 286 -3.91 -12.71 -13.11
CA LEU A 286 -5.02 -13.58 -12.73
C LEU A 286 -4.55 -15.03 -12.66
N TYR A 287 -3.70 -15.30 -11.67
CA TYR A 287 -3.15 -16.63 -11.42
C TYR A 287 -3.61 -17.18 -10.07
N GLU A 288 -3.44 -18.48 -9.89
CA GLU A 288 -3.54 -19.18 -8.61
C GLU A 288 -2.20 -19.89 -8.36
N HIS A 289 -1.70 -19.79 -7.12
CA HIS A 289 -0.45 -20.43 -6.73
C HIS A 289 -0.60 -21.04 -5.34
N LYS A 290 -0.31 -22.34 -5.23
CA LYS A 290 -0.46 -23.12 -3.99
C LYS A 290 -1.87 -23.03 -3.39
N GLY A 291 -2.92 -23.10 -4.21
CA GLY A 291 -4.32 -22.91 -3.79
C GLY A 291 -4.69 -21.47 -3.39
N ILE A 292 -3.82 -20.48 -3.65
CA ILE A 292 -4.04 -19.07 -3.31
C ILE A 292 -4.23 -18.25 -4.59
N PRO A 293 -5.42 -17.69 -4.84
CA PRO A 293 -5.63 -16.79 -5.96
C PRO A 293 -4.88 -15.47 -5.73
N SER A 294 -4.31 -14.92 -6.79
CA SER A 294 -3.77 -13.56 -6.81
C SER A 294 -4.78 -12.56 -6.26
N TYR A 295 -4.29 -11.54 -5.54
CA TYR A 295 -5.11 -10.44 -5.03
C TYR A 295 -5.97 -9.80 -6.12
N TRP A 296 -5.44 -9.71 -7.34
CA TRP A 296 -6.10 -9.07 -8.48
C TRP A 296 -7.26 -9.88 -9.08
N ASN A 297 -7.45 -11.14 -8.67
CA ASN A 297 -8.68 -11.90 -9.00
C ASN A 297 -9.91 -11.32 -8.27
N ASN A 298 -9.72 -10.80 -7.05
CA ASN A 298 -10.81 -10.24 -6.26
C ASN A 298 -10.28 -9.07 -5.40
N PRO A 299 -9.95 -7.93 -6.02
CA PRO A 299 -9.39 -6.79 -5.32
C PRO A 299 -10.34 -6.26 -4.25
N GLN A 300 -9.78 -5.68 -3.20
CA GLN A 300 -10.50 -5.32 -1.98
C GLN A 300 -10.46 -3.81 -1.74
N GLY A 301 -11.43 -3.29 -0.99
CA GLY A 301 -11.49 -1.88 -0.63
C GLY A 301 -11.54 -0.98 -1.87
N LEU A 302 -10.69 0.06 -1.87
CA LEU A 302 -10.56 1.02 -2.96
C LEU A 302 -10.17 0.37 -4.29
N ASP A 303 -9.37 -0.71 -4.28
CA ASP A 303 -8.89 -1.35 -5.49
C ASP A 303 -9.99 -2.09 -6.28
N ARG A 304 -11.16 -2.32 -5.67
CA ARG A 304 -12.31 -2.90 -6.37
C ARG A 304 -13.01 -1.90 -7.28
N ASN A 305 -12.96 -0.63 -6.90
CA ASN A 305 -13.60 0.50 -7.56
C ASN A 305 -15.04 0.24 -8.06
N LEU A 306 -15.99 0.49 -7.16
CA LEU A 306 -17.42 0.39 -7.44
C LEU A 306 -18.06 1.74 -7.76
N ASP A 307 -17.26 2.81 -7.79
CA ASP A 307 -17.76 4.16 -7.96
C ASP A 307 -18.13 4.44 -9.42
N SER A 308 -19.21 5.19 -9.62
CA SER A 308 -19.54 5.68 -10.96
C SER A 308 -18.45 6.64 -11.46
N PRO A 309 -18.29 6.82 -12.78
CA PRO A 309 -17.28 7.75 -13.32
C PRO A 309 -17.36 9.17 -12.76
N LEU A 310 -18.57 9.66 -12.43
CA LEU A 310 -18.78 10.99 -11.84
C LEU A 310 -18.34 11.06 -10.38
N VAL A 311 -18.64 10.03 -9.58
CA VAL A 311 -18.17 9.94 -8.18
C VAL A 311 -16.64 9.86 -8.17
N TYR A 312 -16.07 9.06 -9.07
CA TYR A 312 -14.63 8.93 -9.21
C TYR A 312 -13.96 10.26 -9.62
N PHE A 313 -14.54 10.97 -10.59
CA PHE A 313 -14.08 12.29 -10.99
C PHE A 313 -14.11 13.28 -9.81
N PHE A 314 -15.22 13.31 -9.06
CA PHE A 314 -15.35 14.16 -7.87
C PHE A 314 -14.26 13.82 -6.84
N HIS A 315 -14.07 12.55 -6.52
CA HIS A 315 -13.07 12.13 -5.55
C HIS A 315 -11.62 12.34 -6.01
N CYS A 316 -11.35 12.41 -7.31
CA CYS A 316 -10.05 12.80 -7.87
C CYS A 316 -9.81 14.31 -7.93
N THR A 317 -10.85 15.14 -7.81
CA THR A 317 -10.73 16.61 -7.92
C THR A 317 -10.98 17.32 -6.59
N LEU A 318 -12.15 17.12 -5.98
CA LEU A 318 -12.62 17.82 -4.78
C LEU A 318 -12.91 16.90 -3.58
N GLY A 319 -12.97 15.59 -3.78
CA GLY A 319 -13.24 14.63 -2.71
C GLY A 319 -11.98 14.09 -2.06
N HIS A 320 -11.99 12.80 -1.68
CA HIS A 320 -11.02 12.29 -0.71
C HIS A 320 -9.58 12.14 -1.23
N HIS A 321 -9.36 11.90 -2.53
CA HIS A 321 -8.04 11.96 -3.19
C HIS A 321 -7.90 13.20 -4.08
N GLY A 322 -8.67 14.25 -3.79
CA GLY A 322 -8.83 15.38 -4.70
C GLY A 322 -7.57 16.23 -4.83
N ILE A 323 -7.17 16.54 -6.07
CA ILE A 323 -6.05 17.45 -6.36
C ILE A 323 -6.28 18.81 -5.69
N PHE A 324 -7.51 19.33 -5.73
CA PHE A 324 -7.83 20.65 -5.18
C PHE A 324 -8.21 20.62 -3.71
N SER A 325 -8.78 19.53 -3.20
CA SER A 325 -9.15 19.41 -1.79
C SER A 325 -7.94 19.13 -0.91
N LEU A 326 -7.03 18.26 -1.34
CA LEU A 326 -5.79 17.95 -0.61
C LEU A 326 -4.68 18.97 -0.89
N SER A 327 -4.73 19.71 -1.99
CA SER A 327 -3.77 20.76 -2.29
C SER A 327 -4.43 22.00 -2.91
N PRO A 328 -5.20 22.78 -2.12
CA PRO A 328 -5.90 23.97 -2.60
C PRO A 328 -5.03 25.01 -3.31
N ILE A 329 -3.70 25.02 -3.12
CA ILE A 329 -2.79 25.86 -3.93
C ILE A 329 -3.01 25.66 -5.44
N TYR A 330 -3.40 24.47 -5.88
CA TYR A 330 -3.65 24.18 -7.30
C TYR A 330 -4.95 24.82 -7.84
N LEU A 331 -5.82 25.39 -6.99
CA LEU A 331 -6.89 26.27 -7.46
C LEU A 331 -6.31 27.51 -8.16
N LEU A 332 -5.16 28.01 -7.71
CA LEU A 332 -4.44 29.11 -8.35
C LEU A 332 -3.91 28.70 -9.74
N THR A 333 -3.47 27.44 -9.87
CA THR A 333 -3.09 26.87 -11.18
C THR A 333 -4.30 26.81 -12.11
N LEU A 334 -5.43 26.30 -11.62
CA LEU A 334 -6.68 26.24 -12.39
C LEU A 334 -7.11 27.64 -12.86
N PHE A 335 -7.11 28.64 -11.97
CA PHE A 335 -7.45 30.01 -12.33
C PHE A 335 -6.47 30.62 -13.34
N SER A 336 -5.18 30.27 -13.26
CA SER A 336 -4.18 30.68 -14.25
C SER A 336 -4.48 30.11 -15.64
N TRP A 337 -4.85 28.83 -15.73
CA TRP A 337 -5.27 28.21 -16.99
C TRP A 337 -6.56 28.81 -17.57
N LEU A 338 -7.57 29.05 -16.72
CA LEU A 338 -8.83 29.68 -17.16
C LEU A 338 -8.60 31.10 -17.72
N ARG A 339 -7.54 31.77 -17.28
CA ARG A 339 -7.15 33.12 -17.72
C ARG A 339 -5.99 33.12 -18.73
N ILE A 340 -5.67 31.97 -19.35
CA ILE A 340 -4.54 31.86 -20.29
C ILE A 340 -4.60 32.87 -21.46
N ARG A 341 -5.82 33.29 -21.86
CA ARG A 341 -6.03 34.34 -22.87
C ARG A 341 -5.54 35.71 -22.39
N GLN A 342 -5.70 36.02 -21.11
CA GLN A 342 -5.21 37.27 -20.50
C GLN A 342 -3.68 37.26 -20.34
N ALA A 343 -3.07 36.08 -20.35
CA ALA A 343 -1.62 35.90 -20.38
C ALA A 343 -1.03 35.92 -21.81
N ALA A 344 -1.73 36.50 -22.80
CA ALA A 344 -1.33 36.45 -24.21
C ALA A 344 0.11 36.91 -24.48
N HIS A 345 0.55 37.93 -23.74
CA HIS A 345 1.89 38.54 -23.83
C HIS A 345 2.85 38.09 -22.71
N ASN A 346 2.42 37.19 -21.83
CA ASN A 346 3.29 36.71 -20.74
C ASN A 346 4.28 35.66 -21.27
N THR A 347 5.56 35.81 -20.92
CA THR A 347 6.63 34.89 -21.33
C THR A 347 6.33 33.43 -20.95
N LEU A 348 5.65 33.17 -19.83
CA LEU A 348 5.33 31.82 -19.38
C LEU A 348 4.14 31.16 -20.11
N ARG A 349 3.51 31.84 -21.08
CA ARG A 349 2.34 31.31 -21.81
C ARG A 349 2.57 29.93 -22.44
N PRO A 350 3.73 29.59 -23.06
CA PRO A 350 3.98 28.24 -23.55
C PRO A 350 3.93 27.19 -22.43
N ILE A 351 4.45 27.51 -21.25
CA ILE A 351 4.45 26.61 -20.09
C ILE A 351 3.02 26.40 -19.55
N LEU A 352 2.18 27.44 -19.56
CA LEU A 352 0.76 27.31 -19.20
C LEU A 352 0.04 26.31 -20.11
N TRP A 353 0.30 26.35 -21.42
CA TRP A 353 -0.28 25.40 -22.37
C TRP A 353 0.24 23.98 -22.17
N ILE A 354 1.56 23.80 -21.99
CA ILE A 354 2.14 22.48 -21.71
C ILE A 354 1.51 21.89 -20.44
N SER A 355 1.46 22.67 -19.37
CA SER A 355 0.89 22.29 -18.08
C SER A 355 -0.59 21.89 -18.21
N LEU A 356 -1.41 22.69 -18.90
CA LEU A 356 -2.83 22.40 -19.14
C LEU A 356 -3.02 21.14 -19.98
N VAL A 357 -2.34 21.04 -21.13
CA VAL A 357 -2.48 19.91 -22.07
C VAL A 357 -2.05 18.61 -21.42
N LEU A 358 -0.90 18.59 -20.74
CA LEU A 358 -0.44 17.42 -20.00
C LEU A 358 -1.45 17.02 -18.93
N THR A 359 -1.91 17.98 -18.12
CA THR A 359 -2.86 17.69 -17.04
C THR A 359 -4.15 17.09 -17.59
N VAL A 360 -4.76 17.71 -18.60
CA VAL A 360 -6.04 17.25 -19.16
C VAL A 360 -5.91 15.86 -19.78
N ILE A 361 -4.86 15.61 -20.58
CA ILE A 361 -4.69 14.32 -21.27
C ILE A 361 -4.34 13.21 -20.28
N VAL A 362 -3.40 13.46 -19.36
CA VAL A 362 -2.98 12.45 -18.36
C VAL A 362 -4.12 12.16 -17.38
N PHE A 363 -4.83 13.18 -16.93
CA PHE A 363 -6.01 12.99 -16.08
C PHE A 363 -7.11 12.22 -16.83
N GLY A 364 -7.40 12.59 -18.08
CA GLY A 364 -8.36 11.89 -18.94
C GLY A 364 -7.99 10.41 -19.16
N PHE A 365 -6.70 10.11 -19.35
CA PHE A 365 -6.21 8.74 -19.43
C PHE A 365 -6.54 7.94 -18.17
N TYR A 366 -6.25 8.46 -16.98
CA TYR A 366 -6.57 7.77 -15.73
C TYR A 366 -8.08 7.65 -15.48
N MET A 367 -8.86 8.65 -15.91
CA MET A 367 -10.32 8.58 -15.89
C MET A 367 -10.89 7.51 -16.84
N SER A 368 -10.16 7.10 -17.88
CA SER A 368 -10.57 6.03 -18.79
C SER A 368 -10.23 4.61 -18.28
N ARG A 369 -9.46 4.51 -17.20
CA ARG A 369 -8.91 3.25 -16.69
C ARG A 369 -9.19 3.07 -15.19
N THR A 370 -10.35 3.53 -14.74
CA THR A 370 -10.68 3.62 -13.31
C THR A 370 -10.46 2.32 -12.57
N GLY A 371 -10.84 1.16 -13.12
CA GLY A 371 -10.67 -0.17 -12.46
C GLY A 371 -9.23 -0.67 -12.33
N ASN A 372 -8.29 -0.17 -13.14
CA ASN A 372 -6.88 -0.60 -13.07
C ASN A 372 -6.07 0.26 -12.08
N TYR A 373 -6.48 1.53 -11.94
CA TYR A 373 -5.70 2.54 -11.24
C TYR A 373 -6.34 2.83 -9.86
N ASN A 374 -7.65 3.03 -9.73
CA ASN A 374 -8.34 3.10 -8.41
C ASN A 374 -7.83 4.20 -7.44
N TYR A 375 -7.96 5.49 -7.80
CA TYR A 375 -7.55 6.69 -7.03
C TYR A 375 -6.09 6.84 -6.58
N GLY A 376 -5.24 5.86 -6.84
CA GLY A 376 -3.86 5.81 -6.39
C GLY A 376 -3.59 4.54 -5.60
N GLY A 377 -4.58 3.65 -5.47
CA GLY A 377 -4.62 2.66 -4.40
C GLY A 377 -4.75 3.35 -3.03
N ASN A 378 -4.39 2.62 -1.98
CA ASN A 378 -4.31 3.18 -0.63
C ASN A 378 -3.07 4.08 -0.48
N SER A 379 -3.24 5.37 -0.79
CA SER A 379 -2.17 6.35 -0.91
C SER A 379 -2.65 7.73 -0.43
N SER A 380 -1.76 8.54 0.14
CA SER A 380 -2.11 9.84 0.72
C SER A 380 -2.42 10.91 -0.33
N ALA A 381 -2.29 10.57 -1.62
CA ALA A 381 -2.53 11.43 -2.76
C ALA A 381 -2.97 10.61 -3.98
N LEU A 382 -3.56 11.30 -4.97
CA LEU A 382 -3.72 10.81 -6.33
C LEU A 382 -2.34 10.70 -7.01
N ARG A 383 -1.60 9.67 -6.62
CA ARG A 383 -0.13 9.57 -6.79
C ARG A 383 0.36 9.68 -8.23
N TRP A 384 -0.44 9.22 -9.19
CA TRP A 384 -0.04 9.26 -10.61
C TRP A 384 0.01 10.66 -11.22
N MET A 385 -0.60 11.63 -10.56
CA MET A 385 -0.57 13.02 -11.00
C MET A 385 0.58 13.80 -10.35
N LEU A 386 1.27 13.23 -9.36
CA LEU A 386 2.30 13.95 -8.59
C LEU A 386 3.49 14.42 -9.43
N TRP A 387 3.86 13.68 -10.48
CA TRP A 387 4.95 14.10 -11.37
C TRP A 387 4.64 15.38 -12.15
N LEU A 388 3.37 15.80 -12.21
CA LEU A 388 2.94 17.05 -12.84
C LEU A 388 3.05 18.29 -11.93
N THR A 389 3.32 18.10 -10.63
CA THR A 389 3.46 19.20 -9.65
C THR A 389 4.38 20.33 -10.10
N PRO A 390 5.57 20.10 -10.69
CA PRO A 390 6.42 21.18 -11.18
C PRO A 390 5.73 22.11 -12.18
N PHE A 391 4.93 21.55 -13.10
CA PHE A 391 4.21 22.33 -14.11
C PHE A 391 3.13 23.18 -13.46
N TRP A 392 2.43 22.62 -12.47
CA TRP A 392 1.39 23.34 -11.73
C TRP A 392 1.97 24.51 -10.95
N LEU A 393 3.06 24.29 -10.19
CA LEU A 393 3.74 25.35 -9.44
C LEU A 393 4.15 26.51 -10.35
N ILE A 394 4.87 26.24 -11.45
CA ILE A 394 5.30 27.30 -12.37
C ILE A 394 4.12 27.99 -13.06
N SER A 395 3.02 27.27 -13.29
CA SER A 395 1.83 27.84 -13.94
C SER A 395 1.07 28.83 -13.06
N MET A 396 1.29 28.85 -11.74
CA MET A 396 0.67 29.85 -10.85
C MET A 396 1.30 31.24 -10.99
N ILE A 397 2.56 31.34 -11.46
CA ILE A 397 3.36 32.58 -11.46
C ILE A 397 2.61 33.75 -12.12
N PRO A 398 2.10 33.66 -13.36
CA PRO A 398 1.45 34.81 -14.01
C PRO A 398 0.25 35.35 -13.25
N LEU A 399 -0.57 34.46 -12.66
CA LEU A 399 -1.74 34.85 -11.88
C LEU A 399 -1.32 35.54 -10.58
N LEU A 400 -0.35 34.97 -9.87
CA LEU A 400 0.15 35.51 -8.61
C LEU A 400 0.80 36.88 -8.82
N ASP A 401 1.58 37.07 -9.87
CA ASP A 401 2.19 38.37 -10.16
C ASP A 401 1.14 39.44 -10.44
N GLN A 402 0.18 39.14 -11.33
CA GLN A 402 -0.90 40.08 -11.68
C GLN A 402 -1.75 40.52 -10.49
N LEU A 403 -1.91 39.64 -9.51
CA LEU A 403 -2.85 39.84 -8.41
C LEU A 403 -2.16 39.98 -7.05
N SER A 404 -0.83 40.03 -7.04
CA SER A 404 0.04 40.17 -5.87
C SER A 404 -0.32 41.39 -5.01
N GLN A 405 -0.85 42.47 -5.60
CA GLN A 405 -1.22 43.70 -4.88
C GLN A 405 -2.60 43.63 -4.20
N LYS A 406 -3.40 42.58 -4.47
CA LYS A 406 -4.75 42.44 -3.93
C LYS A 406 -4.72 41.67 -2.60
N ARG A 407 -4.90 42.39 -1.49
CA ARG A 407 -4.89 41.82 -0.11
C ARG A 407 -5.77 40.58 0.04
N TRP A 408 -7.01 40.61 -0.47
CA TRP A 408 -7.93 39.46 -0.34
C TRP A 408 -7.40 38.21 -1.05
N LEU A 409 -6.69 38.36 -2.17
CA LEU A 409 -6.12 37.21 -2.88
C LEU A 409 -4.85 36.71 -2.19
N GLN A 410 -4.03 37.60 -1.63
CA GLN A 410 -2.91 37.19 -0.77
C GLN A 410 -3.44 36.35 0.40
N ILE A 411 -4.50 36.81 1.08
CA ILE A 411 -5.17 36.08 2.17
C ILE A 411 -5.67 34.72 1.67
N PHE A 412 -6.42 34.69 0.56
CA PHE A 412 -6.91 33.44 -0.03
C PHE A 412 -5.78 32.47 -0.38
N GLY A 413 -4.71 32.96 -0.99
CA GLY A 413 -3.52 32.18 -1.33
C GLY A 413 -2.85 31.60 -0.09
N VAL A 414 -2.68 32.40 0.98
CA VAL A 414 -2.13 31.94 2.26
C VAL A 414 -3.00 30.86 2.89
N PHE A 415 -4.33 31.01 2.87
CA PHE A 415 -5.23 29.94 3.34
C PHE A 415 -5.07 28.65 2.52
N CYS A 416 -5.01 28.77 1.19
CA CYS A 416 -4.78 27.62 0.32
C CYS A 416 -3.44 26.94 0.63
N LEU A 417 -2.40 27.72 0.89
CA LEU A 417 -1.06 27.24 1.24
C LEU A 417 -1.07 26.53 2.60
N LEU A 418 -1.63 27.14 3.65
CA LEU A 418 -1.70 26.53 4.98
C LEU A 418 -2.41 25.17 4.95
N PHE A 419 -3.50 25.05 4.21
CA PHE A 419 -4.23 23.81 4.07
C PHE A 419 -3.49 22.74 3.25
N SER A 420 -2.77 23.18 2.22
CA SER A 420 -1.92 22.29 1.42
C SER A 420 -0.73 21.79 2.24
N VAL A 421 -0.12 22.65 3.07
CA VAL A 421 0.95 22.29 4.01
C VAL A 421 0.42 21.28 5.04
N PHE A 422 -0.74 21.53 5.64
CA PHE A 422 -1.36 20.55 6.54
C PHE A 422 -1.53 19.18 5.88
N SER A 423 -2.11 19.16 4.68
CA SER A 423 -2.35 17.92 3.94
C SER A 423 -1.05 17.22 3.54
N ALA A 424 -0.01 17.95 3.16
CA ALA A 424 1.31 17.41 2.82
C ALA A 424 2.03 16.82 4.04
N HIS A 425 1.87 17.41 5.23
CA HIS A 425 2.54 16.93 6.44
C HIS A 425 1.72 15.90 7.25
N HIS A 426 0.42 15.76 6.99
CA HIS A 426 -0.42 14.74 7.61
C HIS A 426 0.14 13.30 7.44
N PRO A 427 0.54 12.84 6.24
CA PRO A 427 1.12 11.51 6.05
C PRO A 427 2.63 11.44 6.37
N SER A 428 3.11 12.19 7.36
CA SER A 428 4.55 12.38 7.67
C SER A 428 5.37 11.10 7.88
N HIS A 429 4.73 9.99 8.26
CA HIS A 429 5.41 8.72 8.57
C HIS A 429 5.15 7.62 7.53
N ASN A 430 4.14 7.79 6.67
CA ASN A 430 3.74 6.81 5.67
C ASN A 430 2.85 7.44 4.58
N PRO A 431 3.30 7.51 3.31
CA PRO A 431 2.48 7.99 2.19
C PRO A 431 1.49 6.93 1.69
N TRP A 432 1.62 5.67 2.11
CA TRP A 432 0.76 4.54 1.71
C TRP A 432 -0.39 4.31 2.68
N GLN A 433 -1.11 5.39 2.97
CA GLN A 433 -2.31 5.40 3.80
C GLN A 433 -3.36 6.32 3.20
N ALA A 434 -4.61 6.14 3.58
CA ALA A 434 -5.69 7.00 3.09
C ALA A 434 -5.47 8.47 3.51
N PRO A 435 -5.83 9.46 2.67
CA PRO A 435 -5.75 10.87 3.02
C PRO A 435 -6.71 11.21 4.18
N TRP A 436 -6.45 12.30 4.90
CA TRP A 436 -7.28 12.69 6.05
C TRP A 436 -8.76 12.94 5.66
N ILE A 437 -9.04 13.44 4.45
CA ILE A 437 -10.40 13.61 3.93
C ILE A 437 -11.10 12.26 3.75
N TYR A 438 -10.38 11.22 3.34
CA TYR A 438 -10.94 9.87 3.25
C TYR A 438 -11.40 9.39 4.63
N SER A 439 -10.54 9.51 5.64
CA SER A 439 -10.88 9.13 7.02
C SER A 439 -12.11 9.90 7.52
N TRP A 440 -12.14 11.21 7.29
CA TRP A 440 -13.27 12.05 7.66
C TRP A 440 -14.58 11.65 6.95
N PHE A 441 -14.53 11.39 5.64
CA PHE A 441 -15.70 10.92 4.88
C PHE A 441 -16.18 9.55 5.36
N LYS A 442 -15.25 8.65 5.69
CA LYS A 442 -15.57 7.32 6.21
C LYS A 442 -16.23 7.41 7.58
N GLU A 443 -15.68 8.20 8.49
CA GLU A 443 -16.24 8.44 9.84
C GLU A 443 -17.61 9.12 9.78
N SER A 444 -17.81 10.02 8.82
CA SER A 444 -19.09 10.68 8.57
C SER A 444 -20.11 9.78 7.85
N GLY A 445 -19.74 8.56 7.47
CA GLY A 445 -20.60 7.62 6.74
C GLY A 445 -20.88 8.00 5.28
N TRP A 446 -20.11 8.93 4.69
CA TRP A 446 -20.29 9.38 3.31
C TRP A 446 -19.73 8.40 2.27
N ILE A 447 -18.74 7.60 2.68
CA ILE A 447 -18.13 6.56 1.85
C ILE A 447 -18.08 5.24 2.63
N GLN A 448 -18.23 4.12 1.92
CA GLN A 448 -18.08 2.79 2.49
C GLN A 448 -17.41 1.85 1.49
N TYR A 449 -16.08 1.74 1.60
CA TYR A 449 -15.29 0.79 0.79
C TYR A 449 -15.01 -0.53 1.52
N ASP A 450 -15.26 -0.58 2.83
CA ASP A 450 -15.05 -1.78 3.64
C ASP A 450 -16.09 -2.85 3.30
N GLN A 451 -15.63 -4.03 2.91
CA GLN A 451 -16.48 -5.18 2.68
C GLN A 451 -16.81 -5.88 4.00
N ARG A 452 -18.11 -6.06 4.26
CA ARG A 452 -18.56 -6.96 5.30
C ARG A 452 -18.20 -8.39 4.89
N PRO A 453 -17.70 -9.22 5.82
CA PRO A 453 -17.54 -10.64 5.57
C PRO A 453 -18.86 -11.26 5.06
N PRO A 454 -18.79 -12.24 4.15
CA PRO A 454 -19.96 -13.02 3.76
C PRO A 454 -20.64 -13.59 5.00
N ALA A 455 -21.97 -13.51 5.06
CA ALA A 455 -22.70 -14.13 6.15
C ALA A 455 -22.53 -15.66 6.12
N PHE A 456 -22.63 -16.30 7.27
CA PHE A 456 -22.78 -17.76 7.30
C PHE A 456 -24.15 -18.16 6.76
N GLU A 457 -24.24 -19.34 6.16
CA GLU A 457 -25.51 -19.94 5.71
C GLU A 457 -26.44 -20.26 6.89
N ARG A 458 -25.86 -20.47 8.09
CA ARG A 458 -26.56 -20.77 9.34
C ARG A 458 -25.88 -20.14 10.54
N LEU A 459 -26.56 -20.13 11.67
CA LEU A 459 -25.95 -19.75 12.95
C LEU A 459 -24.89 -20.78 13.35
N HIS A 460 -23.64 -20.35 13.54
CA HIS A 460 -22.57 -21.20 14.09
C HIS A 460 -22.58 -21.12 15.62
N THR A 461 -23.18 -22.13 16.25
CA THR A 461 -23.30 -22.30 17.71
C THR A 461 -22.22 -23.20 18.30
N SER A 462 -21.46 -23.90 17.44
CA SER A 462 -20.35 -24.77 17.80
C SER A 462 -19.07 -24.38 17.07
N TRP A 463 -17.92 -24.76 17.64
CA TRP A 463 -16.64 -24.63 16.96
C TRP A 463 -16.45 -25.65 15.83
N LEU A 464 -17.23 -26.74 15.80
CA LEU A 464 -17.27 -27.65 14.65
C LEU A 464 -18.05 -27.02 13.50
N GLY A 465 -17.52 -27.12 12.28
CA GLY A 465 -18.12 -26.59 11.06
C GLY A 465 -19.12 -27.56 10.41
N SER A 466 -18.93 -28.87 10.57
CA SER A 466 -19.78 -29.93 10.01
C SER A 466 -19.76 -31.18 10.90
N ILE A 467 -20.68 -32.12 10.64
CA ILE A 467 -20.57 -33.51 11.13
C ILE A 467 -20.53 -34.40 9.89
N PRO A 468 -19.40 -35.07 9.60
CA PRO A 468 -19.22 -35.80 8.36
C PRO A 468 -20.10 -37.05 8.30
N GLU A 469 -20.47 -37.43 7.08
CA GLU A 469 -21.17 -38.67 6.76
C GLU A 469 -20.16 -39.79 6.48
N PRO A 470 -20.18 -40.93 7.20
CA PRO A 470 -19.46 -42.14 6.85
C PRO A 470 -19.87 -42.65 5.48
N THR A 471 -18.87 -42.99 4.67
CA THR A 471 -19.05 -43.61 3.36
C THR A 471 -18.48 -45.03 3.39
N ALA A 472 -18.67 -45.80 2.31
CA ALA A 472 -18.05 -47.12 2.18
C ALA A 472 -16.51 -47.03 2.21
N GLU A 473 -15.94 -45.95 1.65
CA GLU A 473 -14.51 -45.69 1.62
C GLU A 473 -13.97 -45.17 2.94
N ILE A 474 -14.75 -44.35 3.65
CA ILE A 474 -14.39 -43.75 4.93
C ILE A 474 -15.49 -44.06 5.94
N PRO A 475 -15.49 -45.27 6.53
CA PRO A 475 -16.54 -45.70 7.47
C PRO A 475 -16.42 -45.05 8.85
N GLU A 476 -15.24 -44.52 9.20
CA GLU A 476 -15.02 -43.73 10.43
C GLU A 476 -14.30 -42.42 10.09
N PRO A 477 -15.01 -41.42 9.54
CA PRO A 477 -14.41 -40.11 9.26
C PRO A 477 -13.79 -39.51 10.53
N PHE A 478 -12.56 -39.01 10.42
CA PHE A 478 -11.83 -38.42 11.54
C PHE A 478 -11.05 -37.18 11.14
N VAL A 479 -10.76 -36.35 12.14
CA VAL A 479 -9.81 -35.24 12.07
C VAL A 479 -8.95 -35.25 13.33
N GLU A 480 -7.68 -34.92 13.19
CA GLU A 480 -6.73 -34.77 14.29
C GLU A 480 -6.10 -33.38 14.24
N PHE A 481 -6.28 -32.63 15.31
CA PHE A 481 -5.64 -31.33 15.52
C PHE A 481 -4.45 -31.47 16.45
N THR A 482 -3.37 -30.78 16.13
CA THR A 482 -2.14 -30.79 16.92
C THR A 482 -1.67 -29.36 17.19
N GLY A 483 -1.13 -29.13 18.38
CA GLY A 483 -0.49 -27.88 18.74
C GLY A 483 0.11 -27.89 20.14
N PRO A 484 0.86 -26.86 20.53
CA PRO A 484 1.48 -26.80 21.85
C PRO A 484 0.44 -26.54 22.96
N ALA A 485 0.67 -27.17 24.11
CA ALA A 485 0.05 -26.82 25.38
C ALA A 485 0.69 -25.59 26.00
N ASN A 486 0.08 -25.07 27.07
CA ASN A 486 0.64 -23.96 27.85
C ASN A 486 2.00 -24.31 28.51
N ASP A 487 2.28 -25.60 28.72
CA ASP A 487 3.56 -26.09 29.26
C ASP A 487 4.55 -26.54 28.17
N GLY A 488 4.24 -26.29 26.89
CA GLY A 488 5.07 -26.64 25.74
C GLY A 488 4.92 -28.09 25.24
N ARG A 489 4.22 -28.97 25.96
CA ARG A 489 3.97 -30.35 25.48
C ARG A 489 2.99 -30.35 24.32
N LEU A 490 3.11 -31.33 23.43
CA LEU A 490 2.22 -31.48 22.28
C LEU A 490 0.83 -31.95 22.73
N ILE A 491 -0.21 -31.20 22.43
CA ILE A 491 -1.61 -31.65 22.54
C ILE A 491 -2.05 -32.19 21.18
N ARG A 492 -2.68 -33.35 21.21
CA ARG A 492 -3.43 -33.88 20.06
C ARG A 492 -4.89 -34.04 20.44
N LEU A 493 -5.78 -33.53 19.60
CA LEU A 493 -7.23 -33.65 19.74
C LEU A 493 -7.76 -34.40 18.53
N ARG A 494 -8.20 -35.64 18.72
CA ARG A 494 -8.77 -36.47 17.65
C ARG A 494 -10.28 -36.53 17.81
N ILE A 495 -10.99 -36.24 16.73
CA ILE A 495 -12.45 -36.37 16.64
C ILE A 495 -12.75 -37.36 15.54
N LYS A 496 -13.54 -38.39 15.84
CA LYS A 496 -13.97 -39.38 14.84
C LYS A 496 -15.43 -39.74 14.99
N VAL A 497 -16.10 -40.04 13.88
CA VAL A 497 -17.41 -40.68 13.91
C VAL A 497 -17.21 -42.16 14.23
N VAL A 498 -17.99 -42.70 15.17
CA VAL A 498 -17.95 -44.12 15.55
C VAL A 498 -19.30 -44.77 15.29
N LYS A 499 -19.29 -46.06 14.96
CA LYS A 499 -20.52 -46.84 14.86
C LYS A 499 -21.18 -46.93 16.24
N SER A 500 -22.49 -46.67 16.31
CA SER A 500 -23.24 -46.82 17.55
C SER A 500 -23.35 -48.31 17.89
N ALA A 501 -23.23 -48.67 19.18
CA ALA A 501 -23.31 -50.05 19.65
C ALA A 501 -24.73 -50.48 20.08
N SER A 502 -25.72 -49.58 20.03
CA SER A 502 -27.10 -49.82 20.47
C SER A 502 -28.11 -49.78 19.31
N GLN A 503 -29.27 -50.43 19.50
CA GLN A 503 -30.40 -50.56 18.56
C GLN A 503 -31.00 -49.23 18.02
N GLN A 504 -30.39 -48.07 18.29
CA GLN A 504 -30.71 -46.74 17.74
C GLN A 504 -30.27 -46.55 16.28
N ASP A 505 -29.89 -47.63 15.58
CA ASP A 505 -29.49 -47.67 14.16
C ASP A 505 -30.61 -47.34 13.15
N ARG A 506 -31.78 -46.86 13.59
CA ARG A 506 -32.93 -46.55 12.72
C ARG A 506 -33.17 -45.07 12.45
N ASP A 507 -32.60 -44.15 13.23
CA ASP A 507 -32.75 -42.72 12.96
C ASP A 507 -31.53 -42.20 12.18
N GLN A 508 -31.72 -42.00 10.87
CA GLN A 508 -30.67 -41.52 9.97
C GLN A 508 -30.08 -40.16 10.38
N ASN A 509 -30.76 -39.42 11.28
CA ASN A 509 -30.33 -38.10 11.72
C ASN A 509 -29.34 -38.12 12.90
N LEU A 510 -29.15 -39.25 13.59
CA LEU A 510 -28.27 -39.32 14.76
C LEU A 510 -26.87 -39.86 14.39
N ARG A 511 -25.82 -39.19 14.88
CA ARG A 511 -24.44 -39.66 14.76
C ARG A 511 -23.68 -39.55 16.07
N THR A 512 -22.94 -40.60 16.42
CA THR A 512 -22.07 -40.60 17.60
C THR A 512 -20.64 -40.23 17.19
N ILE A 513 -20.09 -39.22 17.85
CA ILE A 513 -18.70 -38.82 17.70
C ILE A 513 -17.91 -39.18 18.96
N GLN A 514 -16.68 -39.63 18.78
CA GLN A 514 -15.70 -39.82 19.84
C GLN A 514 -14.65 -38.72 19.76
N VAL A 515 -14.44 -38.04 20.88
CA VAL A 515 -13.43 -36.99 21.05
C VAL A 515 -12.38 -37.51 22.02
N THR A 516 -11.14 -37.64 21.56
CA THR A 516 -10.01 -38.12 22.36
C THR A 516 -8.92 -37.05 22.42
N ARG A 517 -8.47 -36.73 23.62
CA ARG A 517 -7.40 -35.76 23.89
C ARG A 517 -6.17 -36.49 24.41
N PHE A 518 -5.04 -36.19 23.78
CA PHE A 518 -3.72 -36.69 24.15
C PHE A 518 -2.81 -35.55 24.58
N LEU A 519 -1.87 -35.85 25.48
CA LEU A 519 -0.74 -34.99 25.81
C LEU A 519 0.53 -35.80 25.61
N GLY A 520 1.29 -35.49 24.55
CA GLY A 520 2.31 -36.40 24.04
C GLY A 520 1.69 -37.70 23.51
N SER A 521 2.16 -38.83 24.04
CA SER A 521 1.65 -40.18 23.73
C SER A 521 0.40 -40.55 24.54
N ASP A 522 0.16 -39.89 25.67
CA ASP A 522 -0.75 -40.39 26.68
C ASP A 522 -2.17 -39.90 26.43
N GLU A 523 -3.14 -40.84 26.42
CA GLU A 523 -4.56 -40.51 26.37
C GLU A 523 -4.99 -39.97 27.74
N ILE A 524 -5.42 -38.71 27.78
CA ILE A 524 -5.89 -38.06 29.02
C ILE A 524 -7.39 -38.17 29.16
N GLN A 525 -8.12 -38.06 28.05
CA GLN A 525 -9.57 -37.96 28.07
C GLN A 525 -10.15 -38.51 26.77
N SER A 526 -11.18 -39.34 26.89
CA SER A 526 -11.99 -39.81 25.77
C SER A 526 -13.46 -39.67 26.14
N SER A 527 -14.25 -39.06 25.26
CA SER A 527 -15.67 -38.79 25.49
C SER A 527 -16.47 -39.05 24.22
N ARG A 528 -17.71 -39.56 24.37
CA ARG A 528 -18.61 -39.84 23.26
C ARG A 528 -19.84 -38.94 23.35
N TYR A 529 -20.23 -38.38 22.21
CA TYR A 529 -21.38 -37.48 22.10
C TYR A 529 -22.28 -37.94 20.95
N THR A 530 -23.58 -38.09 21.19
CA THR A 530 -24.56 -38.35 20.14
C THR A 530 -25.18 -37.05 19.69
N VAL A 531 -25.03 -36.74 18.41
CA VAL A 531 -25.42 -35.49 17.76
C VAL A 531 -26.57 -35.75 16.80
N ASP A 532 -27.66 -35.01 16.96
CA ASP A 532 -28.69 -34.83 15.94
C ASP A 532 -28.17 -33.89 14.86
N VAL A 533 -27.80 -34.49 13.72
CA VAL A 533 -27.14 -33.82 12.60
C VAL A 533 -28.09 -32.81 11.94
N ALA A 534 -29.39 -33.09 11.90
CA ALA A 534 -30.38 -32.16 11.35
C ALA A 534 -30.52 -30.91 12.23
N ALA A 535 -30.62 -31.08 13.55
CA ALA A 535 -30.64 -29.96 14.48
C ALA A 535 -29.32 -29.17 14.47
N PHE A 536 -28.18 -29.87 14.40
CA PHE A 536 -26.87 -29.23 14.23
C PHE A 536 -26.85 -28.37 12.96
N ASN A 537 -27.19 -28.96 11.80
CA ASN A 537 -27.25 -28.29 10.49
C ASN A 537 -28.25 -27.12 10.45
N ALA A 538 -29.31 -27.14 11.26
CA ALA A 538 -30.22 -26.02 11.45
C ALA A 538 -29.65 -24.87 12.33
N GLY A 539 -28.41 -24.99 12.83
CA GLY A 539 -27.77 -23.98 13.67
C GLY A 539 -28.34 -23.93 15.09
N LYS A 540 -28.91 -25.03 15.57
CA LYS A 540 -29.43 -25.13 16.94
C LYS A 540 -28.31 -25.17 17.97
N TRP A 541 -28.64 -24.93 19.22
CA TRP A 541 -27.64 -24.95 20.29
C TRP A 541 -27.30 -26.39 20.72
N PRO A 542 -26.10 -26.65 21.29
CA PRO A 542 -25.72 -27.95 21.84
C PRO A 542 -26.78 -28.58 22.75
N GLU A 543 -27.50 -27.77 23.53
CA GLU A 543 -28.62 -28.22 24.36
C GLU A 543 -29.76 -28.90 23.56
N GLU A 544 -29.94 -28.52 22.30
CA GLU A 544 -31.00 -29.03 21.41
C GLU A 544 -30.51 -30.20 20.54
N PHE A 545 -29.27 -30.14 20.05
CA PHE A 545 -28.71 -31.16 19.14
C PHE A 545 -28.00 -32.31 19.84
N LEU A 546 -27.55 -32.18 21.09
CA LEU A 546 -26.98 -33.30 21.83
C LEU A 546 -28.09 -34.18 22.40
N LYS A 547 -28.01 -35.47 22.09
CA LYS A 547 -28.92 -36.48 22.61
C LYS A 547 -28.20 -37.36 23.63
N TRP A 548 -28.89 -37.65 24.72
CA TRP A 548 -28.37 -38.44 25.82
C TRP A 548 -29.10 -39.78 25.81
N SER A 549 -28.36 -40.86 25.54
CA SER A 549 -28.92 -42.23 25.53
C SER A 549 -29.12 -42.82 26.91
N ASP A 550 -28.50 -42.22 27.93
CA ASP A 550 -28.55 -42.66 29.32
C ASP A 550 -29.18 -41.57 30.19
N GLU A 551 -30.22 -41.93 30.93
CA GLU A 551 -30.93 -41.01 31.83
C GLU A 551 -30.09 -40.60 33.05
N THR A 552 -28.97 -41.29 33.31
CA THR A 552 -28.10 -41.03 34.48
C THR A 552 -27.03 -39.96 34.26
N VAL A 553 -26.91 -39.34 33.08
CA VAL A 553 -25.89 -38.31 32.81
C VAL A 553 -26.12 -37.06 33.66
N SER A 554 -25.13 -36.70 34.47
CA SER A 554 -25.21 -35.58 35.40
C SER A 554 -25.29 -34.23 34.69
N GLN A 555 -25.85 -33.21 35.35
CA GLN A 555 -25.87 -31.84 34.80
C GLN A 555 -24.45 -31.29 34.57
N ALA A 556 -23.48 -31.64 35.43
CA ALA A 556 -22.10 -31.21 35.26
C ALA A 556 -21.48 -31.74 33.96
N GLU A 557 -21.73 -33.01 33.62
CA GLU A 557 -21.28 -33.62 32.36
C GLU A 557 -21.96 -32.98 31.15
N LYS A 558 -23.28 -32.71 31.24
CA LYS A 558 -24.01 -31.99 30.20
C LYS A 558 -23.41 -30.60 29.94
N TYR A 559 -23.15 -29.82 31.00
CA TYR A 559 -22.52 -28.50 30.86
C TYR A 559 -21.08 -28.57 30.34
N ALA A 560 -20.31 -29.59 30.71
CA ALA A 560 -18.97 -29.81 30.18
C ALA A 560 -19.02 -30.08 28.67
N ALA A 561 -19.96 -30.92 28.21
CA ALA A 561 -20.20 -31.15 26.79
C ALA A 561 -20.62 -29.86 26.06
N TYR A 562 -21.57 -29.10 26.61
CA TYR A 562 -21.98 -27.83 26.00
C TYR A 562 -20.80 -26.85 25.84
N ARG A 563 -19.96 -26.71 26.87
CA ARG A 563 -18.75 -25.87 26.81
C ARG A 563 -17.76 -26.36 25.76
N PHE A 564 -17.56 -27.68 25.65
CA PHE A 564 -16.75 -28.26 24.59
C PHE A 564 -17.28 -27.83 23.21
N PHE A 565 -18.58 -28.01 22.94
CA PHE A 565 -19.15 -27.64 21.65
C PHE A 565 -19.16 -26.13 21.40
N TYR A 566 -19.45 -25.29 22.40
CA TYR A 566 -19.33 -23.84 22.25
C TYR A 566 -17.90 -23.43 21.87
N GLY A 567 -16.89 -24.18 22.33
CA GLY A 567 -15.48 -23.77 22.24
C GLY A 567 -15.20 -22.52 23.08
N MET A 568 -16.04 -22.25 24.08
CA MET A 568 -16.06 -21.04 24.90
C MET A 568 -16.59 -21.31 26.31
N PRO A 569 -16.19 -20.51 27.32
CA PRO A 569 -16.72 -20.66 28.69
C PRO A 569 -18.22 -20.43 28.83
N ARG A 570 -18.83 -19.67 27.90
CA ARG A 570 -20.25 -19.31 27.89
C ARG A 570 -20.82 -19.38 26.48
N ARG A 571 -22.12 -19.61 26.40
CA ARG A 571 -22.91 -19.67 25.18
C ARG A 571 -22.77 -18.37 24.36
N ARG A 572 -22.14 -18.45 23.19
CA ARG A 572 -22.01 -17.34 22.24
C ARG A 572 -21.76 -17.87 20.83
N ALA A 573 -22.54 -17.39 19.86
CA ALA A 573 -22.37 -17.76 18.46
C ALA A 573 -21.12 -17.10 17.85
N TYR A 574 -20.58 -17.75 16.83
CA TYR A 574 -19.46 -17.22 16.05
C TYR A 574 -19.96 -16.19 15.04
N ASN A 575 -19.21 -15.10 14.89
CA ASN A 575 -19.43 -14.10 13.86
C ASN A 575 -18.61 -14.45 12.60
N PRO A 576 -19.15 -14.19 11.41
CA PRO A 576 -18.43 -14.42 10.16
C PRO A 576 -17.26 -13.45 9.99
N GLY A 577 -16.16 -14.00 9.51
CA GLY A 577 -14.93 -13.31 9.15
C GLY A 577 -14.58 -13.51 7.67
N LYS A 578 -13.53 -12.83 7.23
CA LYS A 578 -13.07 -12.88 5.83
C LYS A 578 -12.50 -14.25 5.48
N PHE A 579 -12.51 -14.58 4.19
CA PHE A 579 -11.77 -15.73 3.69
C PHE A 579 -10.25 -15.53 3.89
N ARG A 580 -9.58 -16.62 4.26
CA ARG A 580 -8.13 -16.75 4.40
C ARG A 580 -7.70 -18.05 3.75
N HIS A 581 -6.44 -18.11 3.35
CA HIS A 581 -5.83 -19.34 2.86
C HIS A 581 -4.88 -19.84 3.94
N LEU A 582 -5.04 -21.10 4.35
CA LEU A 582 -4.28 -21.72 5.42
C LEU A 582 -3.52 -22.94 4.90
N PHE A 583 -2.20 -22.93 5.05
CA PHE A 583 -1.38 -24.12 4.83
C PHE A 583 -1.48 -25.05 6.04
N THR A 584 -1.58 -26.35 5.77
CA THR A 584 -1.55 -27.40 6.80
C THR A 584 -0.66 -28.54 6.31
N PRO A 585 -0.17 -29.42 7.19
CA PRO A 585 0.60 -30.60 6.77
C PRO A 585 -0.15 -31.63 5.93
N LEU A 586 -1.47 -31.47 5.70
CA LEU A 586 -2.26 -32.42 4.92
C LEU A 586 -1.93 -32.40 3.42
N ARG A 587 -1.55 -31.24 2.86
CA ARG A 587 -1.26 -31.07 1.43
C ARG A 587 -0.42 -29.82 1.17
N VAL A 588 0.13 -29.72 -0.04
CA VAL A 588 0.93 -28.56 -0.48
C VAL A 588 0.08 -27.30 -0.65
N ASP A 589 -1.12 -27.43 -1.21
CA ASP A 589 -2.02 -26.31 -1.46
C ASP A 589 -2.74 -25.82 -0.20
N ALA A 590 -2.89 -24.50 -0.06
CA ALA A 590 -3.62 -23.92 1.04
C ALA A 590 -5.12 -24.29 1.00
N TYR A 591 -5.73 -24.45 2.16
CA TYR A 591 -7.19 -24.52 2.28
C TYR A 591 -7.77 -23.11 2.27
N ARG A 592 -8.77 -22.89 1.42
CA ARG A 592 -9.61 -21.70 1.48
C ARG A 592 -10.56 -21.85 2.67
N CYS A 593 -10.35 -21.04 3.69
CA CYS A 593 -11.10 -21.07 4.94
C CYS A 593 -11.86 -19.77 5.18
N GLN A 594 -13.11 -19.84 5.62
CA GLN A 594 -13.80 -18.68 6.17
C GLN A 594 -13.41 -18.52 7.64
N LEU A 595 -12.92 -17.34 8.03
CA LEU A 595 -12.69 -17.06 9.44
C LEU A 595 -14.02 -17.02 10.20
N ALA A 596 -14.04 -17.53 11.42
CA ALA A 596 -15.15 -17.37 12.35
C ALA A 596 -14.60 -16.97 13.72
N ALA A 597 -15.19 -15.96 14.36
CA ALA A 597 -14.69 -15.47 15.65
C ALA A 597 -15.81 -15.33 16.68
N SER A 598 -15.57 -15.83 17.88
CA SER A 598 -16.44 -15.62 19.05
C SER A 598 -15.63 -14.99 20.18
N GLN A 599 -16.28 -14.24 21.07
CA GLN A 599 -15.66 -13.70 22.28
C GLN A 599 -16.64 -13.56 23.43
N VAL A 600 -16.19 -13.86 24.65
CA VAL A 600 -16.95 -13.69 25.90
C VAL A 600 -16.07 -13.14 27.01
N ALA A 601 -16.64 -12.28 27.86
CA ALA A 601 -15.99 -11.83 29.10
C ALA A 601 -16.50 -12.64 30.29
N VAL A 602 -15.59 -13.06 31.16
CA VAL A 602 -15.89 -13.82 32.39
C VAL A 602 -15.17 -13.15 33.55
N THR A 603 -15.91 -12.86 34.62
CA THR A 603 -15.32 -12.44 35.90
C THR A 603 -14.98 -13.68 36.71
N ILE A 604 -13.73 -13.81 37.11
CA ILE A 604 -13.25 -14.85 38.03
C ILE A 604 -12.96 -14.16 39.36
N ALA A 605 -13.64 -14.59 40.42
CA ALA A 605 -13.24 -14.25 41.78
C ALA A 605 -11.94 -15.01 42.06
N ALA A 606 -10.84 -14.27 42.21
CA ALA A 606 -9.62 -14.84 42.78
C ALA A 606 -9.74 -14.81 44.31
N ASP A 607 -8.99 -15.64 45.05
CA ASP A 607 -8.89 -15.61 46.52
C ASP A 607 -8.20 -14.33 47.07
N THR A 608 -8.21 -13.25 46.28
CA THR A 608 -7.68 -11.92 46.58
C THR A 608 -8.78 -10.90 46.34
N GLU A 609 -8.83 -9.80 47.10
CA GLU A 609 -9.90 -8.77 47.05
C GLU A 609 -10.19 -8.14 45.66
N ALA A 610 -9.37 -8.41 44.63
CA ALA A 610 -9.57 -7.90 43.28
C ALA A 610 -10.23 -8.95 42.34
N GLU A 611 -11.45 -8.66 41.90
CA GLU A 611 -12.11 -9.38 40.80
C GLU A 611 -11.27 -9.29 39.51
N LYS A 612 -10.98 -10.44 38.87
CA LYS A 612 -10.26 -10.47 37.58
C LYS A 612 -11.24 -10.71 36.44
N LYS A 613 -11.32 -9.76 35.51
CA LYS A 613 -12.15 -9.86 34.31
C LYS A 613 -11.31 -10.39 33.15
N LEU A 614 -11.60 -11.60 32.68
CA LEU A 614 -10.91 -12.23 31.56
C LEU A 614 -11.76 -12.21 30.29
N ARG A 615 -11.14 -11.96 29.14
CA ARG A 615 -11.77 -12.02 27.83
C ARG A 615 -11.26 -13.26 27.09
N TYR A 616 -12.14 -14.20 26.83
CA TYR A 616 -11.88 -15.38 26.01
C TYR A 616 -12.28 -15.09 24.58
N ARG A 617 -11.40 -15.42 23.64
CA ARG A 617 -11.60 -15.31 22.21
C ARG A 617 -11.27 -16.64 21.55
N THR A 618 -12.11 -17.07 20.61
CA THR A 618 -11.87 -18.24 19.79
C THR A 618 -11.98 -17.83 18.33
N ASP A 619 -10.97 -18.15 17.54
CA ASP A 619 -10.91 -17.95 16.09
C ASP A 619 -10.83 -19.31 15.40
N LEU A 620 -11.64 -19.51 14.36
CA LEU A 620 -11.73 -20.75 13.59
C LEU A 620 -11.46 -20.48 12.12
N TRP A 621 -10.82 -21.44 11.46
CA TRP A 621 -10.65 -21.48 10.02
C TRP A 621 -11.57 -22.56 9.45
N LEU A 622 -12.78 -22.17 9.06
CA LEU A 622 -13.81 -23.10 8.59
C LEU A 622 -13.62 -23.45 7.12
N THR A 623 -13.66 -24.73 6.78
CA THR A 623 -13.57 -25.22 5.39
C THR A 623 -14.40 -26.50 5.25
N ASP A 624 -15.05 -26.69 4.11
CA ASP A 624 -15.81 -27.91 3.77
C ASP A 624 -14.92 -29.08 3.34
N GLN A 625 -13.63 -28.82 3.07
CA GLN A 625 -12.68 -29.82 2.56
C GLN A 625 -12.07 -30.73 3.63
N ILE A 626 -12.30 -30.44 4.91
CA ILE A 626 -11.78 -31.20 6.05
C ILE A 626 -12.96 -31.76 6.85
N PRO A 627 -12.93 -33.05 7.26
CA PRO A 627 -13.91 -33.61 8.17
C PRO A 627 -14.12 -32.73 9.40
N PHE A 628 -15.37 -32.57 9.82
CA PHE A 628 -15.79 -31.67 10.90
C PHE A 628 -15.64 -30.17 10.62
N GLY A 629 -15.14 -29.78 9.45
CA GLY A 629 -15.32 -28.44 8.90
C GLY A 629 -14.36 -27.37 9.42
N VAL A 630 -13.25 -27.75 10.05
CA VAL A 630 -12.31 -26.83 10.73
C VAL A 630 -10.87 -27.22 10.41
N ALA A 631 -10.09 -26.30 9.85
CA ALA A 631 -8.67 -26.49 9.55
C ALA A 631 -7.74 -26.04 10.70
N GLN A 632 -8.17 -25.04 11.47
CA GLN A 632 -7.44 -24.53 12.62
C GLN A 632 -8.41 -23.94 13.65
N TYR A 633 -8.08 -24.18 14.91
CA TYR A 633 -8.74 -23.65 16.09
C TYR A 633 -7.71 -22.86 16.91
N GLU A 634 -7.97 -21.58 17.14
CA GLU A 634 -7.16 -20.76 18.05
C GLU A 634 -8.02 -20.28 19.22
N SER A 635 -7.55 -20.49 20.44
CA SER A 635 -8.12 -19.92 21.65
C SER A 635 -7.13 -18.97 22.30
N SER A 636 -7.60 -17.77 22.66
CA SER A 636 -6.80 -16.74 23.32
C SER A 636 -7.53 -16.17 24.53
N VAL A 637 -6.80 -15.95 25.62
CA VAL A 637 -7.31 -15.35 26.85
C VAL A 637 -6.56 -14.05 27.10
N TYR A 638 -7.33 -12.97 27.33
CA TYR A 638 -6.79 -11.65 27.63
C TYR A 638 -7.22 -11.18 29.01
N ASP A 639 -6.36 -10.44 29.68
CA ASP A 639 -6.77 -9.56 30.78
C ASP A 639 -7.64 -8.44 30.18
N SER A 640 -8.88 -8.32 30.64
CA SER A 640 -9.83 -7.37 30.02
C SER A 640 -9.53 -5.91 30.36
N VAL A 641 -8.81 -5.65 31.45
CA VAL A 641 -8.49 -4.29 31.90
C VAL A 641 -7.22 -3.80 31.19
N ARG A 642 -6.20 -4.64 31.13
CA ARG A 642 -4.89 -4.30 30.54
C ARG A 642 -4.80 -4.61 29.05
N GLY A 643 -5.73 -5.40 28.50
CA GLY A 643 -5.68 -5.87 27.12
C GLY A 643 -4.54 -6.85 26.84
N GLN A 644 -3.83 -7.31 27.88
CA GLN A 644 -2.66 -8.17 27.78
C GLN A 644 -3.07 -9.61 27.44
N LEU A 645 -2.40 -10.23 26.47
CA LEU A 645 -2.56 -11.66 26.16
C LEU A 645 -1.95 -12.49 27.31
N LEU A 646 -2.77 -13.34 27.93
CA LEU A 646 -2.36 -14.22 29.05
C LEU A 646 -2.01 -15.63 28.57
N SER A 647 -2.77 -16.14 27.61
CA SER A 647 -2.55 -17.46 27.02
C SER A 647 -3.10 -17.46 25.60
N ARG A 648 -2.39 -18.15 24.69
CA ARG A 648 -2.84 -18.46 23.34
C ARG A 648 -2.49 -19.91 23.05
N GLN A 649 -3.45 -20.63 22.50
CA GLN A 649 -3.27 -21.99 21.99
C GLN A 649 -3.82 -22.07 20.58
N THR A 650 -3.00 -22.58 19.67
CA THR A 650 -3.37 -22.84 18.28
C THR A 650 -3.27 -24.34 18.02
N LEU A 651 -4.36 -24.94 17.58
CA LEU A 651 -4.45 -26.34 17.17
C LEU A 651 -4.74 -26.37 15.66
N THR A 652 -3.85 -26.96 14.89
CA THR A 652 -3.97 -27.06 13.43
C THR A 652 -4.17 -28.51 13.03
N VAL A 653 -4.97 -28.76 12.00
CA VAL A 653 -5.16 -30.13 11.51
C VAL A 653 -3.84 -30.68 10.96
N THR A 654 -3.45 -31.86 11.43
CA THR A 654 -2.24 -32.58 11.00
C THR A 654 -2.54 -33.93 10.38
N SER A 655 -3.73 -34.48 10.61
CA SER A 655 -4.19 -35.71 9.97
C SER A 655 -5.72 -35.69 9.84
N ALA A 656 -6.25 -36.24 8.75
CA ALA A 656 -7.69 -36.36 8.54
C ALA A 656 -8.00 -37.56 7.62
N SER A 657 -9.17 -38.16 7.77
CA SER A 657 -9.64 -39.21 6.87
C SER A 657 -9.87 -38.70 5.46
N GLY A 658 -9.48 -39.47 4.44
CA GLY A 658 -9.64 -39.10 3.03
C GLY A 658 -8.61 -38.08 2.52
N GLN A 659 -7.65 -37.69 3.36
CA GLN A 659 -6.54 -36.80 3.03
C GLN A 659 -5.24 -37.60 3.25
N THR A 660 -4.66 -38.15 2.18
CA THR A 660 -3.31 -38.73 2.25
C THR A 660 -2.30 -37.58 2.27
N ALA A 661 -1.43 -37.55 3.29
CA ALA A 661 -0.23 -36.72 3.22
C ALA A 661 0.54 -37.18 1.98
N GLU A 662 0.62 -36.35 0.95
CA GLU A 662 1.56 -36.58 -0.14
C GLU A 662 2.95 -36.67 0.50
N SER A 663 3.54 -37.86 0.46
CA SER A 663 4.93 -38.04 0.86
C SER A 663 5.77 -37.13 -0.03
N THR A 664 6.34 -36.08 0.56
CA THR A 664 7.45 -35.35 -0.02
C THR A 664 8.56 -36.35 -0.36
N GLU A 665 8.70 -36.69 -1.63
CA GLU A 665 9.96 -37.21 -2.20
C GLU A 665 11.01 -36.11 -2.27
#